data_AF-A0A0D3BWN7-F1
#
_entry.id   AF-A0A0D3BWN7-F1
#
_cell.length_a   1.000
_cell.length_b   1.000
_cell.length_c   1.000
_cell.angle_alpha   90.00
_cell.angle_beta   90.00
_cell.angle_gamma   90.00
#
_symmetry.space_group_name_H-M   'P 1'
#
loop_
_entity.id
_entity.type
_entity.pdbx_description
1 polymer ?
#
loop_
_entity_poly.entity_id
_entity_poly.type
_entity_poly.pdbx_seq_one_letter_code
_entity_poly.pdbx_strand_id
1 'polypeptide(L)'
;MTDIEALKAITTESIDLENVPVEEVFQHLKCTKEGLTSKEVQERLTLFGYNKLEEKKESKILKFLGFMWNPLSWVMEAAALMAIGLAHGGGKPPDYHDFVGIVVLLLINSTISFVEENNAGNAAAALMAQLAPKAKSLPVTKNPGSSVFSGSTCKQGEIEAVVIATGVHTFFGKAAHLVDSTTHVGHFQKIFKKGIDKDMAVLMAARAARLENQDAIDTAIARAGIKELHFLPFSPANRRTALTYLDREGKMHRVSKGAPEEILDMAHNMLEIKEKVHGKIDKFAERGLRSLGLAYQQVPDGDVKGDGGPWDFVALLPLFDPPRHDSAQTIERALHLGVSVKMITGDQLAIAKETGRRLGMGTNMYPSSSLLSDNHTETISIDELIENADGFAGVFPGNYTTFVTISPAVSDTSGLEHKYEIVKRLQSRKHICGMTGDGVNDAPALKKADIGIAVDDATDAARSASDIVLTEPGLSVIVSAVLTSRAIFQRMKNYTIYAVSITIRIVMCFMLLCVFWEFDFPPFMVLVIAILNDGTIMTISKDRVKPSPTPDCWKLKEIFATGVVLGAYLAIMTVVFFWAAYETNFFPNIFDVRNFNQHHFNMRDKAVAANLNEQMASAVYLQVSTISQALIFVTRSRSWSFVERPGFLLVIAFLIAQLVASVIAAMATWPFAGIRSIGWGWTGVIWVFNIVTYMLLDPIKFLVRYALSGKSWNRIVKQRTALNGKNNFGKDERMAAWATETRTQHGLETGQKPMYERNGATELSSLAD
;
A
#
# COMPACT_ATOMS: atom_id res chain seq x y z
N MET A 1 9.57 -50.55 -14.23
CA MET A 1 9.68 -49.10 -14.02
C MET A 1 10.68 -48.59 -15.03
N THR A 2 10.25 -47.80 -16.02
CA THR A 2 11.16 -47.32 -17.07
C THR A 2 12.23 -46.43 -16.45
N ASP A 3 13.43 -46.33 -17.04
CA ASP A 3 14.51 -45.47 -16.53
C ASP A 3 14.08 -44.00 -16.30
N ILE A 4 13.01 -43.60 -17.01
CA ILE A 4 12.33 -42.30 -16.98
C ILE A 4 11.45 -42.10 -15.73
N GLU A 5 10.77 -43.15 -15.25
CA GLU A 5 9.96 -43.08 -14.02
C GLU A 5 10.82 -42.94 -12.76
N ALA A 6 12.03 -43.53 -12.76
CA ALA A 6 13.00 -43.37 -11.68
C ALA A 6 13.54 -41.93 -11.58
N LEU A 7 13.80 -41.27 -12.72
CA LEU A 7 14.23 -39.87 -12.78
C LEU A 7 13.14 -38.88 -12.29
N LYS A 8 11.86 -39.19 -12.53
CA LYS A 8 10.72 -38.43 -11.97
C LYS A 8 10.49 -38.67 -10.48
N ALA A 9 10.75 -39.88 -9.98
CA ALA A 9 10.62 -40.20 -8.55
C ALA A 9 11.65 -39.43 -7.69
N ILE A 10 12.88 -39.26 -8.19
CA ILE A 10 13.97 -38.50 -7.53
C ILE A 10 13.62 -37.01 -7.32
N THR A 11 12.69 -36.46 -8.11
CA THR A 11 12.21 -35.08 -7.93
C THR A 11 11.08 -34.96 -6.91
N THR A 12 10.42 -36.07 -6.60
CA THR A 12 9.23 -36.11 -5.72
C THR A 12 9.60 -36.48 -4.29
N GLU A 13 10.65 -37.30 -4.11
CA GLU A 13 11.29 -37.57 -2.83
C GLU A 13 12.47 -36.62 -2.64
N SER A 14 12.45 -35.81 -1.58
CA SER A 14 13.51 -34.85 -1.26
C SER A 14 14.76 -35.57 -0.74
N ILE A 15 15.54 -36.19 -1.62
CA ILE A 15 16.87 -36.69 -1.30
C ILE A 15 17.83 -35.49 -1.31
N ASP A 16 18.48 -35.24 -0.18
CA ASP A 16 19.46 -34.16 -0.05
C ASP A 16 20.79 -34.56 -0.70
N LEU A 17 20.88 -34.34 -2.03
CA LEU A 17 22.08 -34.61 -2.83
C LEU A 17 23.27 -33.69 -2.48
N GLU A 18 23.10 -32.71 -1.59
CA GLU A 18 24.18 -31.78 -1.20
C GLU A 18 25.21 -32.42 -0.26
N ASN A 19 24.81 -33.46 0.49
CA ASN A 19 25.63 -34.10 1.52
C ASN A 19 26.09 -35.53 1.13
N VAL A 20 25.91 -35.91 -0.14
CA VAL A 20 26.16 -37.27 -0.65
C VAL A 20 27.49 -37.31 -1.43
N PRO A 21 28.28 -38.40 -1.36
CA PRO A 21 29.52 -38.55 -2.14
C PRO A 21 29.28 -38.42 -3.65
N VAL A 22 30.25 -37.87 -4.38
CA VAL A 22 30.11 -37.58 -5.82
C VAL A 22 29.81 -38.86 -6.63
N GLU A 23 30.35 -40.00 -6.23
CA GLU A 23 30.08 -41.31 -6.82
C GLU A 23 28.60 -41.73 -6.72
N GLU A 24 27.95 -41.45 -5.60
CA GLU A 24 26.52 -41.70 -5.40
C GLU A 24 25.67 -40.67 -6.16
N VAL A 25 26.13 -39.43 -6.27
CA VAL A 25 25.48 -38.39 -7.11
C VAL A 25 25.44 -38.82 -8.58
N PHE A 26 26.51 -39.41 -9.11
CA PHE A 26 26.54 -39.96 -10.48
C PHE A 26 25.54 -41.11 -10.68
N GLN A 27 25.34 -41.96 -9.66
CA GLN A 27 24.36 -43.05 -9.70
C GLN A 27 22.92 -42.52 -9.65
N HIS A 28 22.63 -41.58 -8.75
CA HIS A 28 21.31 -40.99 -8.60
C HIS A 28 20.92 -40.15 -9.83
N LEU A 29 21.82 -39.31 -10.34
CA LEU A 29 21.57 -38.47 -11.52
C LEU A 29 21.81 -39.20 -12.85
N LYS A 30 22.20 -40.49 -12.81
CA LYS A 30 22.54 -41.33 -13.96
C LYS A 30 23.40 -40.59 -14.97
N CYS A 31 24.53 -40.04 -14.51
CA CYS A 31 25.50 -39.33 -15.34
C CYS A 31 26.90 -39.91 -15.14
N THR A 32 27.79 -39.71 -16.11
CA THR A 32 29.18 -40.19 -16.04
C THR A 32 30.14 -39.01 -15.85
N LYS A 33 31.40 -39.30 -15.49
CA LYS A 33 32.46 -38.28 -15.39
C LYS A 33 32.78 -37.59 -16.71
N GLU A 34 32.45 -38.22 -17.84
CA GLU A 34 32.64 -37.66 -19.19
C GLU A 34 31.46 -36.80 -19.66
N GLY A 35 30.42 -36.67 -18.83
CA GLY A 35 29.23 -35.87 -19.11
C GLY A 35 28.06 -36.68 -19.65
N LEU A 36 27.12 -35.99 -20.29
CA LEU A 36 25.92 -36.58 -20.91
C LEU A 36 26.08 -36.63 -22.42
N THR A 37 25.53 -37.67 -23.04
CA THR A 37 25.45 -37.73 -24.51
C THR A 37 24.40 -36.75 -25.03
N SER A 38 24.57 -36.28 -26.28
CA SER A 38 23.61 -35.34 -26.90
C SER A 38 22.17 -35.86 -26.93
N LYS A 39 21.98 -37.18 -26.94
CA LYS A 39 20.67 -37.83 -26.89
C LYS A 39 20.04 -37.70 -25.50
N GLU A 40 20.79 -37.98 -24.43
CA GLU A 40 20.33 -37.85 -23.04
C GLU A 40 20.04 -36.38 -22.68
N VAL A 41 20.81 -35.43 -23.23
CA VAL A 41 20.53 -34.00 -23.05
C VAL A 41 19.18 -33.62 -23.65
N GLN A 42 18.88 -34.08 -24.87
CA GLN A 42 17.61 -33.78 -25.54
C GLN A 42 16.41 -34.41 -24.80
N GLU A 43 16.57 -35.62 -24.27
CA GLU A 43 15.56 -36.30 -23.44
C GLU A 43 15.35 -35.58 -22.10
N ARG A 44 16.40 -35.03 -21.48
CA ARG A 44 16.27 -34.23 -20.25
C ARG A 44 15.65 -32.86 -20.54
N LEU A 45 15.95 -32.23 -21.67
CA LEU A 45 15.33 -30.95 -22.06
C LEU A 45 13.83 -31.09 -22.31
N THR A 46 13.37 -32.21 -22.87
CA THR A 46 11.93 -32.47 -23.04
C THR A 46 11.22 -32.81 -21.73
N LEU A 47 11.92 -33.41 -20.76
CA LEU A 47 11.38 -33.74 -19.43
C LEU A 47 11.37 -32.55 -18.45
N PHE A 48 12.45 -31.78 -18.38
CA PHE A 48 12.66 -30.74 -17.35
C PHE A 48 12.49 -29.32 -17.89
N GLY A 49 12.48 -29.13 -19.22
CA GLY A 49 12.48 -27.81 -19.84
C GLY A 49 13.84 -27.12 -19.76
N TYR A 50 13.90 -25.89 -20.28
CA TYR A 50 15.12 -25.08 -20.26
C TYR A 50 15.39 -24.55 -18.85
N ASN A 51 16.66 -24.51 -18.43
CA ASN A 51 17.10 -23.88 -17.18
C ASN A 51 17.09 -22.35 -17.28
N LYS A 52 15.90 -21.79 -17.47
CA LYS A 52 15.62 -20.37 -17.64
C LYS A 52 14.30 -20.09 -16.94
N LEU A 53 14.22 -18.99 -16.21
CA LEU A 53 12.92 -18.45 -15.80
C LEU A 53 12.17 -18.04 -17.06
N GLU A 54 11.01 -18.67 -17.29
CA GLU A 54 10.19 -18.35 -18.45
C GLU A 54 9.63 -16.93 -18.33
N GLU A 55 10.33 -15.96 -18.92
CA GLU A 55 9.73 -14.68 -19.25
C GLU A 55 8.65 -14.92 -20.30
N LYS A 56 7.39 -14.83 -19.88
CA LYS A 56 6.27 -14.72 -20.83
C LYS A 56 6.37 -13.37 -21.53
N LYS A 57 7.05 -13.35 -22.68
CA LYS A 57 7.04 -12.20 -23.58
C LYS A 57 5.72 -12.19 -24.32
N GLU A 58 4.77 -11.42 -23.82
CA GLU A 58 3.56 -11.13 -24.58
C GLU A 58 3.94 -10.32 -25.83
N SER A 59 3.42 -10.74 -26.99
CA SER A 59 3.62 -9.96 -28.20
C SER A 59 2.79 -8.66 -28.10
N LYS A 60 3.41 -7.53 -28.47
CA LYS A 60 2.73 -6.22 -28.43
C LYS A 60 1.44 -6.21 -29.26
N ILE A 61 1.40 -7.00 -30.32
CA ILE A 61 0.22 -7.14 -31.20
C ILE A 61 -0.89 -7.93 -30.51
N LEU A 62 -0.60 -9.05 -29.82
CA LEU A 62 -1.63 -9.75 -29.04
C LEU A 62 -2.15 -8.87 -27.91
N LYS A 63 -1.27 -8.11 -27.26
CA LYS A 63 -1.66 -7.19 -26.20
C LYS A 63 -2.60 -6.09 -26.74
N PHE A 64 -2.29 -5.53 -27.91
CA PHE A 64 -3.17 -4.59 -28.60
C PHE A 64 -4.54 -5.19 -28.94
N LEU A 65 -4.56 -6.39 -29.53
CA LEU A 65 -5.81 -7.11 -29.85
C LEU A 65 -6.61 -7.49 -28.59
N GLY A 66 -5.92 -7.74 -27.48
CA GLY A 66 -6.54 -7.96 -26.17
C GLY A 66 -7.38 -6.76 -25.69
N PHE A 67 -6.96 -5.53 -25.98
CA PHE A 67 -7.77 -4.34 -25.64
C PHE A 67 -9.04 -4.22 -26.48
N MET A 68 -9.01 -4.70 -27.72
CA MET A 68 -10.20 -4.76 -28.59
C MET A 68 -11.22 -5.79 -28.10
N TRP A 69 -10.80 -6.78 -27.30
CA TRP A 69 -11.63 -7.92 -26.89
C TRP A 69 -12.09 -7.83 -25.43
N ASN A 70 -12.56 -6.64 -25.01
CA ASN A 70 -13.18 -6.45 -23.70
C ASN A 70 -14.73 -6.54 -23.80
N PRO A 71 -15.46 -6.82 -22.70
CA PRO A 71 -16.92 -6.97 -22.75
C PRO A 71 -17.68 -5.76 -23.31
N LEU A 72 -17.16 -4.54 -23.12
CA LEU A 72 -17.76 -3.32 -23.69
C LEU A 72 -17.56 -3.26 -25.21
N SER A 73 -16.37 -3.64 -25.70
CA SER A 73 -16.06 -3.74 -27.12
C SER A 73 -16.93 -4.80 -27.81
N TRP A 74 -17.26 -5.93 -27.16
CA TRP A 74 -18.20 -6.91 -27.71
C TRP A 74 -19.60 -6.32 -27.93
N VAL A 75 -20.08 -5.50 -26.99
CA VAL A 75 -21.37 -4.81 -27.13
C VAL A 75 -21.31 -3.81 -28.29
N MET A 76 -20.20 -3.10 -28.44
CA MET A 76 -19.99 -2.17 -29.56
C MET A 76 -19.86 -2.88 -30.91
N GLU A 77 -19.20 -4.05 -30.96
CA GLU A 77 -19.12 -4.90 -32.14
C GLU A 77 -20.50 -5.45 -32.52
N ALA A 78 -21.27 -5.92 -31.52
CA ALA A 78 -22.65 -6.31 -31.74
C ALA A 78 -23.51 -5.14 -32.25
N ALA A 79 -23.31 -3.92 -31.74
CA ALA A 79 -23.97 -2.72 -32.24
C ALA A 79 -23.59 -2.39 -33.69
N ALA A 80 -22.31 -2.51 -34.04
CA ALA A 80 -21.82 -2.32 -35.41
C ALA A 80 -22.43 -3.36 -36.36
N LEU A 81 -22.49 -4.64 -35.94
CA LEU A 81 -23.11 -5.71 -36.72
C LEU A 81 -24.63 -5.52 -36.86
N MET A 82 -25.31 -5.04 -35.81
CA MET A 82 -26.74 -4.70 -35.86
C MET A 82 -27.03 -3.57 -36.86
N ALA A 83 -26.16 -2.56 -36.96
CA ALA A 83 -26.32 -1.47 -37.93
C ALA A 83 -26.33 -1.99 -39.38
N ILE A 84 -25.51 -2.99 -39.69
CA ILE A 84 -25.52 -3.66 -41.01
C ILE A 84 -26.72 -4.62 -41.15
N GLY A 85 -26.99 -5.40 -40.11
CA GLY A 85 -28.01 -6.47 -40.14
C GLY A 85 -29.43 -5.94 -40.27
N LEU A 86 -29.77 -4.87 -39.54
CA LEU A 86 -31.11 -4.26 -39.59
C LEU A 86 -31.37 -3.52 -40.92
N ALA A 87 -30.33 -3.07 -41.62
CA ALA A 87 -30.49 -2.41 -42.89
C ALA A 87 -30.88 -3.36 -44.04
N HIS A 88 -30.49 -4.65 -43.96
CA HIS A 88 -30.83 -5.64 -44.99
C HIS A 88 -32.32 -6.05 -45.01
N GLY A 89 -33.09 -5.75 -43.94
CA GLY A 89 -34.49 -6.15 -43.82
C GLY A 89 -35.53 -5.12 -44.28
N GLY A 90 -35.13 -3.85 -44.50
CA GLY A 90 -36.07 -2.72 -44.62
C GLY A 90 -36.08 -1.95 -45.96
N GLY A 91 -35.32 -2.38 -46.97
CA GLY A 91 -35.25 -1.69 -48.26
C GLY A 91 -34.57 -0.30 -48.23
N LYS A 92 -33.91 0.06 -47.13
CA LYS A 92 -33.04 1.24 -47.00
C LYS A 92 -31.58 0.84 -47.30
N PRO A 93 -30.73 1.73 -47.85
CA PRO A 93 -29.31 1.44 -48.00
C PRO A 93 -28.68 1.16 -46.63
N PRO A 94 -27.68 0.26 -46.53
CA PRO A 94 -26.99 0.00 -45.27
C PRO A 94 -26.31 1.26 -44.73
N ASP A 95 -26.45 1.50 -43.42
CA ASP A 95 -25.82 2.60 -42.70
C ASP A 95 -24.31 2.31 -42.49
N TYR A 96 -23.58 2.17 -43.60
CA TYR A 96 -22.14 1.89 -43.62
C TYR A 96 -21.34 2.96 -42.87
N HIS A 97 -21.84 4.20 -42.82
CA HIS A 97 -21.20 5.29 -42.10
C HIS A 97 -21.17 5.07 -40.58
N ASP A 98 -22.24 4.53 -39.99
CA ASP A 98 -22.30 4.23 -38.55
C ASP A 98 -21.44 3.02 -38.21
N PHE A 99 -21.45 1.97 -39.05
CA PHE A 99 -20.55 0.83 -38.89
C PHE A 99 -19.08 1.25 -38.90
N VAL A 100 -18.67 2.00 -39.93
CA VAL A 100 -17.28 2.51 -40.04
C VAL A 100 -16.96 3.42 -38.86
N GLY A 101 -17.90 4.28 -38.46
CA GLY A 101 -17.75 5.16 -37.30
C GLY A 101 -17.48 4.39 -36.00
N ILE A 102 -18.27 3.35 -35.71
CA ILE A 102 -18.10 2.51 -34.51
C ILE A 102 -16.75 1.78 -34.54
N VAL A 103 -16.35 1.23 -35.70
CA VAL A 103 -15.05 0.56 -35.86
C VAL A 103 -13.90 1.55 -35.65
N VAL A 104 -14.00 2.77 -36.18
CA VAL A 104 -12.99 3.82 -35.97
C VAL A 104 -12.90 4.21 -34.48
N LEU A 105 -14.03 4.33 -33.77
CA LEU A 105 -14.02 4.58 -32.32
C LEU A 105 -13.32 3.44 -31.57
N LEU A 106 -13.61 2.18 -31.90
CA LEU A 106 -12.95 1.03 -31.28
C LEU A 106 -11.42 1.06 -31.51
N LEU A 107 -10.98 1.42 -32.71
CA LEU A 107 -9.56 1.56 -33.03
C LEU A 107 -8.89 2.70 -32.27
N ILE A 108 -9.55 3.87 -32.16
CA ILE A 108 -9.06 5.01 -31.38
C ILE A 108 -8.94 4.63 -29.90
N ASN A 109 -9.98 4.06 -29.32
CA ASN A 109 -10.01 3.67 -27.90
C ASN A 109 -8.97 2.61 -27.57
N SER A 110 -8.78 1.64 -28.46
CA SER A 110 -7.76 0.60 -28.30
C SER A 110 -6.34 1.17 -28.42
N THR A 111 -6.14 2.14 -29.32
CA THR A 111 -4.84 2.80 -29.50
C THR A 111 -4.50 3.66 -28.29
N ILE A 112 -5.43 4.46 -27.77
CA ILE A 112 -5.23 5.26 -26.55
C ILE A 112 -4.90 4.32 -25.37
N SER A 113 -5.67 3.26 -25.18
CA SER A 113 -5.47 2.29 -24.10
C SER A 113 -4.11 1.61 -24.19
N PHE A 114 -3.70 1.17 -25.40
CA PHE A 114 -2.42 0.53 -25.63
C PHE A 114 -1.23 1.47 -25.37
N VAL A 115 -1.31 2.72 -25.83
CA VAL A 115 -0.25 3.72 -25.61
C VAL A 115 -0.10 4.03 -24.12
N GLU A 116 -1.20 4.24 -23.40
CA GLU A 116 -1.16 4.50 -21.96
C GLU A 116 -0.62 3.29 -21.18
N GLU A 117 -1.06 2.08 -21.49
CA GLU A 117 -0.56 0.90 -20.79
C GLU A 117 0.91 0.62 -21.08
N ASN A 118 1.36 0.84 -22.32
CA ASN A 118 2.77 0.68 -22.67
C ASN A 118 3.65 1.74 -21.97
N ASN A 119 3.18 2.98 -21.87
CA ASN A 119 3.88 4.02 -21.12
C ASN A 119 3.94 3.71 -19.62
N ALA A 120 2.83 3.26 -19.03
CA ALA A 120 2.79 2.82 -17.63
C ALA A 120 3.69 1.61 -17.38
N GLY A 121 3.69 0.64 -18.30
CA GLY A 121 4.54 -0.56 -18.24
C GLY A 121 6.03 -0.22 -18.32
N ASN A 122 6.43 0.72 -19.18
CA ASN A 122 7.82 1.19 -19.25
C ASN A 122 8.27 1.88 -17.96
N ALA A 123 7.40 2.70 -17.35
CA ALA A 123 7.70 3.32 -16.06
C ALA A 123 7.82 2.29 -14.94
N ALA A 124 6.94 1.28 -14.91
CA ALA A 124 7.00 0.17 -13.96
C ALA A 124 8.29 -0.68 -14.16
N ALA A 125 8.67 -0.96 -15.41
CA ALA A 125 9.90 -1.69 -15.72
C ALA A 125 11.15 -0.93 -15.26
N ALA A 126 11.18 0.40 -15.41
CA ALA A 126 12.27 1.23 -14.91
C ALA A 126 12.38 1.16 -13.37
N LEU A 127 11.24 1.11 -12.67
CA LEU A 127 11.18 0.94 -11.22
C LEU A 127 11.65 -0.46 -10.79
N MET A 128 11.20 -1.52 -11.48
CA MET A 128 11.66 -2.89 -11.24
C MET A 128 13.17 -3.05 -11.45
N ALA A 129 13.74 -2.39 -12.46
CA ALA A 129 15.17 -2.42 -12.73
C ALA A 129 16.00 -1.74 -11.61
N GLN A 130 15.44 -0.74 -10.91
CA GLN A 130 16.10 -0.13 -9.74
C GLN A 130 16.04 -1.01 -8.50
N LEU A 131 15.00 -1.85 -8.37
CA LEU A 131 14.79 -2.77 -7.26
C LEU A 131 15.54 -4.11 -7.43
N ALA A 132 16.21 -4.33 -8.57
CA ALA A 132 16.94 -5.56 -8.82
C ALA A 132 18.07 -5.75 -7.78
N PRO A 133 18.14 -6.91 -7.09
CA PRO A 133 19.08 -7.12 -6.01
C PRO A 133 20.53 -7.05 -6.50
N LYS A 134 21.34 -6.23 -5.83
CA LYS A 134 22.79 -6.09 -6.07
C LYS A 134 23.56 -6.65 -4.87
N ALA A 135 23.90 -7.93 -4.91
CA ALA A 135 24.77 -8.51 -3.89
C ALA A 135 26.25 -8.25 -4.21
N LYS A 136 27.02 -7.74 -3.26
CA LYS A 136 28.50 -7.81 -3.25
C LYS A 136 28.91 -8.83 -2.19
N SER A 137 29.34 -10.01 -2.62
CA SER A 137 29.92 -11.04 -1.73
C SER A 137 31.43 -11.14 -1.91
N LEU A 138 32.13 -11.52 -0.84
CA LEU A 138 33.53 -11.94 -0.91
C LEU A 138 33.61 -13.28 -1.63
N PRO A 139 34.62 -13.48 -2.52
CA PRO A 139 34.78 -14.76 -3.21
C PRO A 139 35.12 -15.88 -2.22
N VAL A 140 34.39 -16.99 -2.29
CA VAL A 140 34.62 -18.19 -1.48
C VAL A 140 35.34 -19.23 -2.33
N THR A 141 36.45 -19.79 -1.82
CA THR A 141 37.17 -20.88 -2.50
C THR A 141 36.37 -22.18 -2.43
N LYS A 142 36.21 -22.85 -3.57
CA LYS A 142 35.48 -24.12 -3.70
C LYS A 142 36.43 -25.20 -4.21
N ASN A 143 36.44 -26.35 -3.53
CA ASN A 143 37.27 -27.51 -3.86
C ASN A 143 36.43 -28.60 -4.54
N PRO A 144 37.04 -29.58 -5.23
CA PRO A 144 36.32 -30.73 -5.79
C PRO A 144 35.43 -31.41 -4.75
N GLY A 145 34.16 -31.66 -5.10
CA GLY A 145 33.13 -32.18 -4.19
C GLY A 145 32.33 -31.10 -3.42
N SER A 146 32.68 -29.81 -3.56
CA SER A 146 31.90 -28.72 -2.97
C SER A 146 30.70 -28.32 -3.84
N SER A 147 29.57 -27.98 -3.22
CA SER A 147 28.39 -27.44 -3.91
C SER A 147 28.58 -25.99 -4.37
N VAL A 148 28.04 -25.65 -5.55
CA VAL A 148 28.00 -24.31 -6.14
C VAL A 148 26.56 -23.93 -6.50
N PHE A 149 26.17 -22.68 -6.26
CA PHE A 149 24.77 -22.24 -6.36
C PHE A 149 24.50 -21.41 -7.61
N SER A 150 23.29 -21.51 -8.16
CA SER A 150 22.84 -20.68 -9.30
C SER A 150 22.91 -19.18 -8.93
N GLY A 151 23.40 -18.36 -9.87
CA GLY A 151 23.64 -16.92 -9.64
C GLY A 151 25.03 -16.56 -9.10
N SER A 152 25.85 -17.55 -8.73
CA SER A 152 27.26 -17.33 -8.35
C SER A 152 28.14 -17.07 -9.57
N THR A 153 29.03 -16.08 -9.51
CA THR A 153 30.01 -15.79 -10.60
C THR A 153 31.40 -16.27 -10.22
N CYS A 154 32.05 -17.06 -11.09
CA CYS A 154 33.45 -17.43 -10.90
C CYS A 154 34.36 -16.20 -11.06
N LYS A 155 35.13 -15.87 -10.02
CA LYS A 155 36.06 -14.73 -10.03
C LYS A 155 37.47 -15.12 -10.48
N GLN A 156 37.91 -16.34 -10.16
CA GLN A 156 39.25 -16.87 -10.41
C GLN A 156 39.18 -18.39 -10.55
N GLY A 157 39.95 -18.95 -11.50
CA GLY A 157 40.04 -20.40 -11.73
C GLY A 157 38.94 -20.95 -12.65
N GLU A 158 39.05 -22.25 -12.94
CA GLU A 158 38.11 -23.02 -13.75
C GLU A 158 37.80 -24.34 -13.01
N ILE A 159 36.54 -24.77 -13.07
CA ILE A 159 36.08 -26.03 -12.48
C ILE A 159 35.07 -26.70 -13.41
N GLU A 160 35.05 -28.02 -13.38
CA GLU A 160 33.96 -28.83 -13.93
C GLU A 160 33.00 -29.23 -12.80
N ALA A 161 31.70 -29.14 -13.05
CA ALA A 161 30.68 -29.36 -12.04
C ALA A 161 29.45 -30.09 -12.60
N VAL A 162 28.77 -30.85 -11.74
CA VAL A 162 27.53 -31.55 -12.08
C VAL A 162 26.34 -30.72 -11.60
N VAL A 163 25.36 -30.48 -12.48
CA VAL A 163 24.15 -29.72 -12.15
C VAL A 163 23.18 -30.62 -11.37
N ILE A 164 22.94 -30.28 -10.10
CA ILE A 164 22.06 -31.02 -9.19
C ILE A 164 20.60 -30.52 -9.18
N ALA A 165 20.36 -29.26 -9.54
CA ALA A 165 19.02 -28.65 -9.57
C ALA A 165 18.95 -27.52 -10.61
N THR A 166 17.75 -27.30 -11.19
CA THR A 166 17.49 -26.28 -12.22
C THR A 166 16.27 -25.41 -11.87
N GLY A 167 16.25 -24.17 -12.39
CA GLY A 167 15.14 -23.23 -12.23
C GLY A 167 14.69 -22.99 -10.78
N VAL A 168 13.39 -23.17 -10.52
CA VAL A 168 12.73 -22.99 -9.22
C VAL A 168 13.21 -23.96 -8.13
N HIS A 169 13.88 -25.05 -8.50
CA HIS A 169 14.36 -26.06 -7.56
C HIS A 169 15.78 -25.78 -7.02
N THR A 170 16.44 -24.73 -7.52
CA THR A 170 17.78 -24.33 -7.06
C THR A 170 17.77 -23.73 -5.65
N PHE A 171 18.92 -23.79 -4.96
CA PHE A 171 19.10 -23.10 -3.67
C PHE A 171 18.76 -21.61 -3.79
N PHE A 172 19.14 -20.91 -4.87
CA PHE A 172 18.73 -19.50 -5.05
C PHE A 172 17.20 -19.30 -5.15
N GLY A 173 16.47 -20.29 -5.71
CA GLY A 173 15.00 -20.31 -5.71
C GLY A 173 14.38 -20.65 -4.34
N LYS A 174 15.09 -21.35 -3.46
CA LYS A 174 14.64 -21.77 -2.12
C LYS A 174 15.18 -20.92 -0.96
N ALA A 175 16.33 -20.27 -1.14
CA ALA A 175 17.20 -19.70 -0.10
C ALA A 175 17.31 -18.18 -0.19
N ALA A 176 16.24 -17.51 -0.61
CA ALA A 176 16.01 -16.10 -0.30
C ALA A 176 15.75 -15.87 1.21
N HIS A 177 16.29 -16.71 2.11
CA HIS A 177 15.77 -16.90 3.47
C HIS A 177 16.77 -16.60 4.61
N LEU A 178 18.06 -16.34 4.37
CA LEU A 178 19.00 -16.19 5.49
C LEU A 178 20.08 -15.14 5.24
N VAL A 179 19.97 -14.01 5.97
CA VAL A 179 20.98 -13.36 6.84
C VAL A 179 20.61 -11.87 7.03
N ASP A 180 20.67 -11.41 8.29
CA ASP A 180 20.32 -10.09 8.84
C ASP A 180 21.58 -9.54 9.58
N SER A 181 21.90 -8.25 9.80
CA SER A 181 21.13 -7.18 10.46
C SER A 181 21.93 -5.85 10.52
N THR A 182 21.28 -4.75 10.94
CA THR A 182 21.66 -3.31 10.84
C THR A 182 21.93 -2.60 12.20
N THR A 183 22.23 -1.28 12.17
CA THR A 183 23.27 -0.58 12.97
C THR A 183 22.81 0.67 13.78
N HIS A 184 23.17 0.84 15.07
CA HIS A 184 23.19 2.16 15.80
C HIS A 184 24.21 2.24 16.98
N VAL A 185 24.66 3.46 17.36
CA VAL A 185 25.73 3.76 18.37
C VAL A 185 25.18 4.55 19.58
N GLY A 186 25.61 4.22 20.80
CA GLY A 186 25.28 4.98 22.02
C GLY A 186 26.42 5.02 23.04
N HIS A 187 26.55 6.14 23.76
CA HIS A 187 27.60 6.41 24.76
C HIS A 187 27.10 6.26 26.21
N PHE A 188 28.07 5.95 27.10
CA PHE A 188 28.07 5.94 28.58
C PHE A 188 27.87 4.59 29.29
N GLN A 189 28.82 4.19 30.17
CA GLN A 189 28.99 2.80 30.64
C GLN A 189 29.25 2.68 32.15
N LYS A 190 28.98 1.50 32.74
CA LYS A 190 29.20 1.19 34.17
C LYS A 190 29.78 -0.23 34.37
N ILE A 191 30.76 -0.34 35.27
CA ILE A 191 31.63 -1.53 35.43
C ILE A 191 31.32 -2.24 36.76
N PHE A 192 31.40 -3.57 36.77
CA PHE A 192 31.16 -4.42 37.94
C PHE A 192 32.44 -5.06 38.52
N LYS A 193 33.50 -5.24 37.71
CA LYS A 193 34.78 -5.78 38.18
C LYS A 193 35.71 -4.68 38.75
N LYS A 194 36.17 -4.84 40.00
CA LYS A 194 37.18 -3.96 40.62
C LYS A 194 38.52 -4.10 39.88
N GLY A 195 39.10 -2.98 39.44
CA GLY A 195 40.40 -2.95 38.73
C GLY A 195 40.30 -2.85 37.20
N ILE A 196 39.11 -2.84 36.62
CA ILE A 196 38.88 -2.54 35.19
C ILE A 196 38.29 -1.12 35.10
N ASP A 197 38.91 -0.25 34.30
CA ASP A 197 38.43 1.12 34.05
C ASP A 197 37.45 1.18 32.86
N LYS A 198 36.68 2.27 32.76
CA LYS A 198 35.57 2.40 31.80
C LYS A 198 36.07 2.22 30.39
N ASP A 199 37.17 2.88 30.05
CA ASP A 199 37.78 2.82 28.73
C ASP A 199 38.24 1.41 28.37
N MET A 200 38.66 0.62 29.37
CA MET A 200 39.04 -0.78 29.17
C MET A 200 37.82 -1.67 28.87
N ALA A 201 36.66 -1.41 29.51
CA ALA A 201 35.43 -2.12 29.22
C ALA A 201 34.89 -1.78 27.82
N VAL A 202 34.96 -0.50 27.39
CA VAL A 202 34.60 -0.10 26.02
C VAL A 202 35.54 -0.79 25.01
N LEU A 203 36.85 -0.80 25.30
CA LEU A 203 37.85 -1.44 24.46
C LEU A 203 37.61 -2.94 24.34
N MET A 204 37.25 -3.63 25.42
CA MET A 204 36.88 -5.06 25.39
C MET A 204 35.60 -5.30 24.56
N ALA A 205 34.60 -4.43 24.67
CA ALA A 205 33.38 -4.50 23.85
C ALA A 205 33.68 -4.35 22.36
N ALA A 206 34.59 -3.43 22.01
CA ALA A 206 35.08 -3.23 20.65
C ALA A 206 36.01 -4.33 20.14
N ARG A 207 36.73 -5.01 21.04
CA ARG A 207 37.46 -6.22 20.68
C ARG A 207 36.48 -7.34 20.32
N ALA A 208 35.33 -7.47 20.98
CA ALA A 208 34.33 -8.50 20.65
C ALA A 208 33.49 -8.20 19.36
N ALA A 209 33.98 -7.32 18.49
CA ALA A 209 33.26 -6.65 17.39
C ALA A 209 33.98 -6.87 16.03
N ARG A 210 33.28 -7.24 14.94
CA ARG A 210 33.87 -7.55 13.61
C ARG A 210 34.32 -6.28 12.85
N LEU A 211 35.39 -6.39 12.04
CA LEU A 211 35.94 -5.28 11.24
C LEU A 211 35.40 -5.20 9.80
N GLU A 212 35.01 -6.34 9.22
CA GLU A 212 34.62 -6.47 7.80
C GLU A 212 33.12 -6.24 7.57
N ASN A 213 32.29 -6.61 8.56
CA ASN A 213 30.90 -6.21 8.65
C ASN A 213 30.86 -4.98 9.54
N GLN A 214 30.60 -3.81 8.97
CA GLN A 214 30.48 -2.56 9.72
C GLN A 214 29.19 -2.54 10.53
N ASP A 215 29.10 -3.35 11.59
CA ASP A 215 28.12 -3.14 12.64
C ASP A 215 28.45 -1.80 13.33
N ALA A 216 27.47 -0.93 13.56
CA ALA A 216 27.72 0.35 14.25
C ALA A 216 28.19 0.16 15.70
N ILE A 217 27.84 -0.96 16.34
CA ILE A 217 28.38 -1.34 17.66
C ILE A 217 29.89 -1.56 17.57
N ASP A 218 30.37 -1.99 16.39
CA ASP A 218 31.71 -2.52 16.17
C ASP A 218 32.65 -1.44 15.60
N THR A 219 32.07 -0.43 14.94
CA THR A 219 32.79 0.67 14.27
C THR A 219 33.34 1.71 15.26
N ALA A 220 32.85 1.73 16.51
CA ALA A 220 33.15 2.80 17.46
C ALA A 220 34.61 2.83 17.98
N ILE A 221 35.40 1.75 17.85
CA ILE A 221 36.78 1.72 18.36
C ILE A 221 37.68 0.82 17.50
N ALA A 222 38.74 1.42 16.98
CA ALA A 222 39.81 0.72 16.28
C ALA A 222 40.57 -0.23 17.22
N ARG A 223 40.68 -1.51 16.82
CA ARG A 223 41.48 -2.54 17.51
C ARG A 223 42.98 -2.31 17.30
N ALA A 224 43.58 -1.38 18.03
CA ALA A 224 45.02 -1.18 17.99
C ALA A 224 45.74 -2.22 18.86
N GLY A 225 46.62 -3.05 18.26
CA GLY A 225 47.65 -3.81 18.97
C GLY A 225 47.31 -5.22 19.45
N ILE A 226 46.32 -5.92 18.87
CA ILE A 226 46.00 -7.33 19.17
C ILE A 226 46.04 -8.20 17.91
N LYS A 227 46.40 -9.48 18.05
CA LYS A 227 46.33 -10.46 16.95
C LYS A 227 45.08 -11.33 17.13
N GLU A 228 44.14 -11.23 16.19
CA GLU A 228 42.93 -12.06 16.17
C GLU A 228 43.26 -13.51 15.84
N LEU A 229 42.66 -14.45 16.59
CA LEU A 229 42.81 -15.89 16.37
C LEU A 229 41.51 -16.52 15.89
N HIS A 230 40.40 -16.20 16.55
CA HIS A 230 39.09 -16.75 16.21
C HIS A 230 37.96 -15.81 16.67
N PHE A 231 36.97 -15.64 15.81
CA PHE A 231 35.78 -14.86 16.10
C PHE A 231 34.53 -15.73 15.98
N LEU A 232 33.74 -15.77 17.05
CA LEU A 232 32.42 -16.38 17.07
C LEU A 232 31.38 -15.33 16.67
N PRO A 233 30.76 -15.45 15.47
CA PRO A 233 29.75 -14.52 15.01
C PRO A 233 28.45 -14.63 15.81
N PHE A 234 27.64 -13.57 15.74
CA PHE A 234 26.34 -13.54 16.38
C PHE A 234 25.45 -14.65 15.78
N SER A 235 24.78 -15.39 16.66
CA SER A 235 23.73 -16.33 16.28
C SER A 235 22.49 -16.05 17.12
N PRO A 236 21.28 -16.03 16.55
CA PRO A 236 20.03 -15.85 17.29
C PRO A 236 19.83 -16.85 18.44
N ALA A 237 20.41 -18.04 18.32
CA ALA A 237 20.36 -19.08 19.34
C ALA A 237 21.25 -18.77 20.57
N ASN A 238 22.44 -18.21 20.33
CA ASN A 238 23.43 -17.96 21.39
C ASN A 238 23.42 -16.50 21.89
N ARG A 239 22.80 -15.58 21.14
CA ARG A 239 22.64 -14.14 21.40
C ARG A 239 23.91 -13.41 21.90
N ARG A 240 25.08 -13.88 21.47
CA ARG A 240 26.39 -13.33 21.85
C ARG A 240 27.39 -13.43 20.71
N THR A 241 28.40 -12.57 20.75
CA THR A 241 29.63 -12.69 19.97
C THR A 241 30.81 -12.92 20.90
N ALA A 242 31.88 -13.52 20.39
CA ALA A 242 33.11 -13.65 21.14
C ALA A 242 34.34 -13.51 20.24
N LEU A 243 35.39 -12.88 20.76
CA LEU A 243 36.70 -12.82 20.13
C LEU A 243 37.73 -13.49 21.03
N THR A 244 38.49 -14.42 20.46
CA THR A 244 39.74 -14.93 21.02
C THR A 244 40.91 -14.21 20.34
N TYR A 245 41.77 -13.57 21.13
CA TYR A 245 42.91 -12.79 20.63
C TYR A 245 44.17 -13.01 21.47
N LEU A 246 45.32 -12.75 20.85
CA LEU A 246 46.62 -12.69 21.50
C LEU A 246 46.98 -11.23 21.80
N ASP A 247 47.36 -10.95 23.03
CA ASP A 247 47.88 -9.63 23.43
C ASP A 247 49.37 -9.48 23.09
N ARG A 248 49.92 -8.27 23.23
CA ARG A 248 51.34 -7.95 22.98
C ARG A 248 52.30 -8.74 23.87
N GLU A 249 51.85 -9.18 25.04
CA GLU A 249 52.59 -10.03 25.97
C GLU A 249 52.56 -11.53 25.59
N GLY A 250 51.90 -11.91 24.49
CA GLY A 250 51.77 -13.30 24.06
C GLY A 250 50.76 -14.13 24.86
N LYS A 251 49.97 -13.50 25.74
CA LYS A 251 48.87 -14.15 26.48
C LYS A 251 47.60 -14.18 25.64
N MET A 252 46.85 -15.28 25.74
CA MET A 252 45.59 -15.46 25.03
C MET A 252 44.40 -15.06 25.91
N HIS A 253 43.52 -14.25 25.34
CA HIS A 253 42.36 -13.68 26.01
C HIS A 253 41.11 -13.91 25.16
N ARG A 254 39.98 -14.08 25.85
CA ARG A 254 38.67 -14.22 25.22
C ARG A 254 37.71 -13.19 25.81
N VAL A 255 37.06 -12.43 24.93
CA VAL A 255 36.04 -11.44 25.29
C VAL A 255 34.73 -11.79 24.63
N SER A 256 33.61 -11.63 25.33
CA SER A 256 32.28 -11.88 24.79
C SER A 256 31.34 -10.73 25.13
N LYS A 257 30.45 -10.39 24.20
CA LYS A 257 29.37 -9.44 24.40
C LYS A 257 28.06 -10.05 23.90
N GLY A 258 26.95 -9.70 24.53
CA GLY A 258 25.65 -10.28 24.18
C GLY A 258 24.52 -9.85 25.09
N ALA A 259 23.39 -10.57 24.99
CA ALA A 259 22.26 -10.38 25.88
C ALA A 259 22.71 -10.52 27.36
N PRO A 260 22.35 -9.58 28.26
CA PRO A 260 22.81 -9.61 29.64
C PRO A 260 22.55 -10.91 30.39
N GLU A 261 21.41 -11.55 30.14
CA GLU A 261 21.03 -12.82 30.77
C GLU A 261 21.97 -13.96 30.34
N GLU A 262 22.21 -14.13 29.05
CA GLU A 262 23.16 -15.12 28.50
C GLU A 262 24.60 -14.90 28.99
N ILE A 263 25.02 -13.63 29.09
CA ILE A 263 26.35 -13.28 29.59
C ILE A 263 26.46 -13.54 31.10
N LEU A 264 25.37 -13.33 31.85
CA LEU A 264 25.30 -13.59 33.28
C LEU A 264 25.31 -15.09 33.60
N ASP A 265 24.64 -15.90 32.79
CA ASP A 265 24.59 -17.36 32.93
C ASP A 265 25.97 -18.02 32.75
N MET A 266 26.86 -17.40 31.97
CA MET A 266 28.25 -17.87 31.81
C MET A 266 29.14 -17.51 33.00
N ALA A 267 28.78 -16.51 33.80
CA ALA A 267 29.67 -15.97 34.82
C ALA A 267 29.80 -16.92 36.02
N HIS A 268 31.03 -17.17 36.48
CA HIS A 268 31.29 -18.09 37.60
C HIS A 268 30.64 -17.66 38.93
N ASN A 269 30.34 -16.36 39.09
CA ASN A 269 29.75 -15.75 40.28
C ASN A 269 28.30 -15.29 40.07
N MET A 270 27.56 -15.96 39.17
CA MET A 270 26.17 -15.67 38.82
C MET A 270 25.28 -15.37 40.04
N LEU A 271 25.26 -16.25 41.04
CA LEU A 271 24.34 -16.16 42.19
C LEU A 271 24.54 -14.89 43.03
N GLU A 272 25.76 -14.35 43.11
CA GLU A 272 26.07 -13.15 43.92
C GLU A 272 25.75 -11.84 43.18
N ILE A 273 25.90 -11.82 41.85
CA ILE A 273 25.76 -10.60 41.03
C ILE A 273 24.37 -10.50 40.40
N LYS A 274 23.61 -11.60 40.29
CA LYS A 274 22.31 -11.64 39.59
C LYS A 274 21.34 -10.54 40.00
N GLU A 275 21.08 -10.37 41.31
CA GLU A 275 20.17 -9.31 41.78
C GLU A 275 20.68 -7.90 41.45
N LYS A 276 21.99 -7.66 41.57
CA LYS A 276 22.61 -6.36 41.25
C LYS A 276 22.54 -6.05 39.76
N VAL A 277 22.71 -7.06 38.90
CA VAL A 277 22.64 -6.95 37.44
C VAL A 277 21.20 -6.70 37.01
N HIS A 278 20.24 -7.50 37.48
CA HIS A 278 18.81 -7.35 37.16
C HIS A 278 18.29 -5.97 37.60
N GLY A 279 18.55 -5.56 38.85
CA GLY A 279 18.13 -4.24 39.33
C GLY A 279 18.80 -3.05 38.62
N LYS A 280 19.87 -3.27 37.85
CA LYS A 280 20.47 -2.26 36.96
C LYS A 280 19.88 -2.30 35.55
N ILE A 281 19.58 -3.48 35.03
CA ILE A 281 18.86 -3.65 33.77
C ILE A 281 17.51 -2.95 33.87
N ASP A 282 16.76 -3.16 34.95
CA ASP A 282 15.47 -2.49 35.16
C ASP A 282 15.60 -0.97 35.20
N LYS A 283 16.61 -0.43 35.91
CA LYS A 283 16.89 1.02 35.94
C LYS A 283 17.31 1.59 34.58
N PHE A 284 17.92 0.78 33.73
CA PHE A 284 18.23 1.18 32.35
C PHE A 284 16.96 1.12 31.49
N ALA A 285 16.14 0.09 31.65
CA ALA A 285 14.87 -0.07 30.96
C ALA A 285 13.87 1.05 31.29
N GLU A 286 13.77 1.48 32.56
CA GLU A 286 12.98 2.65 33.00
C GLU A 286 13.39 3.96 32.30
N ARG A 287 14.65 4.05 31.87
CA ARG A 287 15.19 5.21 31.13
C ARG A 287 15.11 5.02 29.60
N GLY A 288 14.56 3.91 29.13
CA GLY A 288 14.47 3.55 27.72
C GLY A 288 15.82 3.11 27.13
N LEU A 289 16.72 2.56 27.94
CA LEU A 289 18.05 2.11 27.54
C LEU A 289 18.06 0.58 27.47
N ARG A 290 18.44 0.03 26.31
CA ARG A 290 18.72 -1.40 26.15
C ARG A 290 20.03 -1.72 26.86
N SER A 291 20.16 -2.90 27.45
CA SER A 291 21.38 -3.32 28.14
C SER A 291 22.12 -4.41 27.35
N LEU A 292 23.44 -4.30 27.26
CA LEU A 292 24.34 -5.30 26.70
C LEU A 292 25.33 -5.77 27.78
N GLY A 293 25.47 -7.08 27.95
CA GLY A 293 26.42 -7.69 28.88
C GLY A 293 27.80 -7.85 28.26
N LEU A 294 28.85 -7.68 29.08
CA LEU A 294 30.24 -7.95 28.70
C LEU A 294 30.86 -8.98 29.65
N ALA A 295 31.46 -10.02 29.09
CA ALA A 295 32.24 -10.99 29.85
C ALA A 295 33.66 -11.16 29.30
N TYR A 296 34.57 -11.54 30.19
CA TYR A 296 35.99 -11.71 29.90
C TYR A 296 36.50 -13.00 30.53
N GLN A 297 37.44 -13.64 29.85
CA GLN A 297 38.06 -14.88 30.27
C GLN A 297 39.51 -14.93 29.76
N GLN A 298 40.41 -15.51 30.55
CA GLN A 298 41.77 -15.83 30.10
C GLN A 298 41.83 -17.28 29.61
N VAL A 299 42.60 -17.56 28.55
CA VAL A 299 42.79 -18.91 27.99
C VAL A 299 44.24 -19.33 28.23
N PRO A 300 44.54 -20.06 29.33
CA PRO A 300 45.92 -20.41 29.71
C PRO A 300 46.52 -21.49 28.80
N ASP A 301 45.69 -22.37 28.25
CA ASP A 301 46.09 -23.60 27.55
C ASP A 301 46.67 -23.37 26.15
N GLY A 302 46.64 -22.13 25.65
CA GLY A 302 47.16 -21.78 24.32
C GLY A 302 46.37 -22.35 23.14
N ASP A 303 45.35 -23.19 23.39
CA ASP A 303 44.45 -23.73 22.37
C ASP A 303 43.24 -22.82 22.15
N VAL A 304 43.01 -22.47 20.88
CA VAL A 304 41.89 -21.63 20.44
C VAL A 304 40.54 -22.29 20.75
N LYS A 305 40.47 -23.63 20.72
CA LYS A 305 39.26 -24.42 20.96
C LYS A 305 39.08 -24.86 22.42
N GLY A 306 40.05 -24.61 23.29
CA GLY A 306 39.97 -24.96 24.71
C GLY A 306 38.87 -24.18 25.44
N ASP A 307 38.32 -24.79 26.50
CA ASP A 307 37.26 -24.19 27.31
C ASP A 307 37.72 -22.92 28.04
N GLY A 308 39.02 -22.82 28.37
CA GLY A 308 39.64 -21.67 29.06
C GLY A 308 39.31 -21.59 30.56
N GLY A 309 39.63 -20.47 31.22
CA GLY A 309 39.35 -20.25 32.66
C GLY A 309 37.88 -19.93 33.00
N PRO A 310 37.51 -19.57 34.23
CA PRO A 310 36.15 -19.11 34.51
C PRO A 310 35.85 -17.77 33.81
N TRP A 311 34.61 -17.56 33.34
CA TRP A 311 34.17 -16.28 32.79
C TRP A 311 33.87 -15.27 33.91
N ASP A 312 34.36 -14.05 33.73
CA ASP A 312 34.09 -12.91 34.59
C ASP A 312 33.05 -11.98 33.94
N PHE A 313 31.98 -11.63 34.68
CA PHE A 313 31.07 -10.57 34.26
C PHE A 313 31.71 -9.20 34.51
N VAL A 314 32.00 -8.46 33.43
CA VAL A 314 32.80 -7.23 33.50
C VAL A 314 31.93 -5.99 33.64
N ALA A 315 30.95 -5.82 32.74
CA ALA A 315 30.21 -4.57 32.59
C ALA A 315 28.81 -4.78 32.00
N LEU A 316 27.90 -3.84 32.32
CA LEU A 316 26.67 -3.62 31.57
C LEU A 316 26.81 -2.31 30.79
N LEU A 317 26.53 -2.40 29.51
CA LEU A 317 26.64 -1.30 28.55
C LEU A 317 25.20 -0.90 28.18
N PRO A 318 24.69 0.26 28.67
CA PRO A 318 23.41 0.75 28.21
C PRO A 318 23.55 1.34 26.80
N LEU A 319 22.61 0.99 25.94
CA LEU A 319 22.48 1.40 24.56
C LEU A 319 21.18 2.21 24.46
N PHE A 320 21.28 3.39 23.86
CA PHE A 320 20.11 4.21 23.58
C PHE A 320 19.78 4.10 22.11
N ASP A 321 18.51 3.79 21.80
CA ASP A 321 17.98 3.86 20.44
C ASP A 321 17.17 5.15 20.30
N PRO A 322 17.78 6.25 19.79
CA PRO A 322 17.06 7.50 19.64
C PRO A 322 15.97 7.34 18.58
N PRO A 323 14.71 7.76 18.87
CA PRO A 323 13.71 7.81 17.83
C PRO A 323 14.17 8.76 16.71
N ARG A 324 13.81 8.44 15.47
CA ARG A 324 14.05 9.35 14.33
C ARG A 324 13.36 10.69 14.60
N HIS A 325 14.00 11.77 14.16
CA HIS A 325 13.56 13.14 14.41
C HIS A 325 12.16 13.44 13.82
N ASP A 326 11.76 12.73 12.77
CA ASP A 326 10.48 12.86 12.09
C ASP A 326 9.37 11.96 12.68
N SER A 327 9.71 10.95 13.48
CA SER A 327 8.76 9.94 13.95
C SER A 327 7.60 10.52 14.76
N ALA A 328 7.87 11.43 15.71
CA ALA A 328 6.84 12.00 16.58
C ALA A 328 5.79 12.80 15.77
N GLN A 329 6.24 13.73 14.92
CA GLN A 329 5.37 14.50 14.03
C GLN A 329 4.61 13.59 13.04
N THR A 330 5.25 12.51 12.59
CA THR A 330 4.64 11.57 11.67
C THR A 330 3.51 10.77 12.32
N ILE A 331 3.70 10.32 13.56
CA ILE A 331 2.66 9.63 14.34
C ILE A 331 1.46 10.56 14.56
N GLU A 332 1.72 11.80 14.97
CA GLU A 332 0.68 12.82 15.11
C GLU A 332 -0.09 13.04 13.79
N ARG A 333 0.63 13.17 12.67
CA ARG A 333 0.03 13.32 11.34
C ARG A 333 -0.77 12.10 10.90
N ALA A 334 -0.30 10.88 11.20
CA ALA A 334 -1.01 9.64 10.92
C ALA A 334 -2.34 9.59 11.71
N LEU A 335 -2.31 9.95 12.99
CA LEU A 335 -3.50 10.04 13.84
C LEU A 335 -4.50 11.08 13.32
N HIS A 336 -4.03 12.27 12.89
CA HIS A 336 -4.87 13.28 12.23
C HIS A 336 -5.52 12.78 10.92
N LEU A 337 -4.87 11.84 10.23
CA LEU A 337 -5.39 11.20 9.04
C LEU A 337 -6.28 9.98 9.35
N GLY A 338 -6.57 9.71 10.62
CA GLY A 338 -7.36 8.57 11.07
C GLY A 338 -6.66 7.22 10.88
N VAL A 339 -5.33 7.20 10.88
CA VAL A 339 -4.51 5.98 10.87
C VAL A 339 -3.95 5.76 12.27
N SER A 340 -4.38 4.69 12.93
CA SER A 340 -3.82 4.29 14.22
C SER A 340 -2.46 3.66 14.01
N VAL A 341 -1.45 4.12 14.74
CA VAL A 341 -0.11 3.54 14.75
C VAL A 341 0.03 2.69 16.01
N LYS A 342 0.47 1.44 15.88
CA LYS A 342 0.72 0.53 17.00
C LYS A 342 2.18 0.10 16.99
N MET A 343 2.87 0.19 18.12
CA MET A 343 4.27 -0.26 18.24
C MET A 343 4.32 -1.78 18.39
N ILE A 344 5.20 -2.44 17.63
CA ILE A 344 5.49 -3.86 17.80
C ILE A 344 7.01 -3.98 17.96
N THR A 345 7.47 -4.36 19.15
CA THR A 345 8.92 -4.44 19.45
C THR A 345 9.30 -5.72 20.19
N GLY A 346 10.53 -6.18 19.93
CA GLY A 346 11.19 -7.24 20.72
C GLY A 346 11.77 -6.75 22.05
N ASP A 347 11.81 -5.43 22.29
CA ASP A 347 12.31 -4.88 23.55
C ASP A 347 11.37 -5.18 24.72
N GLN A 348 11.92 -5.11 25.94
CA GLN A 348 11.13 -5.21 27.15
C GLN A 348 10.07 -4.10 27.25
N LEU A 349 8.97 -4.39 27.94
CA LEU A 349 7.82 -3.48 28.05
C LEU A 349 8.17 -2.09 28.61
N ALA A 350 9.09 -2.01 29.57
CA ALA A 350 9.52 -0.75 30.15
C ALA A 350 10.19 0.17 29.11
N ILE A 351 11.05 -0.39 28.25
CA ILE A 351 11.71 0.35 27.16
C ILE A 351 10.66 0.81 26.15
N ALA A 352 9.76 -0.08 25.73
CA ALA A 352 8.71 0.23 24.78
C ALA A 352 7.81 1.39 25.28
N LYS A 353 7.39 1.35 26.56
CA LYS A 353 6.58 2.41 27.17
C LYS A 353 7.30 3.75 27.21
N GLU A 354 8.59 3.76 27.56
CA GLU A 354 9.38 5.01 27.59
C GLU A 354 9.58 5.59 26.18
N THR A 355 9.86 4.74 25.18
CA THR A 355 9.96 5.16 23.78
C THR A 355 8.61 5.68 23.27
N GLY A 356 7.51 4.98 23.55
CA GLY A 356 6.14 5.39 23.23
C GLY A 356 5.76 6.73 23.86
N ARG A 357 6.14 6.96 25.12
CA ARG A 357 5.94 8.23 25.84
C ARG A 357 6.69 9.39 25.16
N ARG A 358 7.93 9.18 24.73
CA ARG A 358 8.72 10.21 24.02
C ARG A 358 8.19 10.51 22.63
N LEU A 359 7.65 9.50 21.95
CA LEU A 359 7.07 9.64 20.61
C LEU A 359 5.64 10.22 20.61
N GLY A 360 4.99 10.31 21.77
CA GLY A 360 3.58 10.73 21.87
C GLY A 360 2.59 9.67 21.40
N MET A 361 2.98 8.39 21.38
CA MET A 361 2.13 7.27 20.95
C MET A 361 1.19 6.76 22.04
N GLY A 362 1.50 7.05 23.31
CA GLY A 362 0.80 6.52 24.48
C GLY A 362 1.61 5.44 25.21
N THR A 363 1.11 5.02 26.37
CA THR A 363 1.77 4.03 27.25
C THR A 363 0.90 2.80 27.52
N ASN A 364 -0.25 2.66 26.85
CA ASN A 364 -1.14 1.52 26.98
C ASN A 364 -0.58 0.32 26.18
N MET A 365 0.57 -0.17 26.60
CA MET A 365 1.30 -1.27 25.96
C MET A 365 1.28 -2.52 26.83
N TYR A 366 1.24 -3.68 26.17
CA TYR A 366 1.14 -4.99 26.80
C TYR A 366 2.29 -5.92 26.37
N PRO A 367 2.71 -6.86 27.22
CA PRO A 367 3.68 -7.87 26.82
C PRO A 367 3.03 -8.88 25.87
N SER A 368 3.81 -9.46 24.96
CA SER A 368 3.34 -10.46 23.99
C SER A 368 2.80 -11.73 24.65
N SER A 369 3.29 -12.09 25.84
CA SER A 369 2.82 -13.23 26.64
C SER A 369 1.37 -13.11 27.10
N SER A 370 0.85 -11.88 27.29
CA SER A 370 -0.56 -11.63 27.59
C SER A 370 -1.50 -12.00 26.44
N LEU A 371 -0.97 -12.23 25.22
CA LEU A 371 -1.75 -12.66 24.06
C LEU A 371 -1.93 -14.19 23.97
N LEU A 372 -1.03 -14.95 24.63
CA LEU A 372 -0.99 -16.42 24.61
C LEU A 372 -1.67 -17.07 25.82
N SER A 373 -1.87 -16.33 26.91
CA SER A 373 -2.48 -16.87 28.11
C SER A 373 -4.01 -16.89 27.94
N ASP A 374 -4.55 -18.05 27.54
CA ASP A 374 -5.99 -18.36 27.58
C ASP A 374 -6.55 -18.41 29.02
N ASN A 375 -5.74 -18.10 30.03
CA ASN A 375 -6.20 -18.00 31.41
C ASN A 375 -7.11 -16.78 31.57
N HIS A 376 -8.41 -17.06 31.63
CA HIS A 376 -9.58 -16.17 31.79
C HIS A 376 -9.58 -15.22 33.03
N THR A 377 -8.43 -14.83 33.57
CA THR A 377 -8.34 -13.97 34.76
C THR A 377 -8.44 -12.47 34.48
N GLU A 378 -8.36 -12.03 33.21
CA GLU A 378 -8.61 -10.64 32.82
C GLU A 378 -10.00 -10.50 32.18
N THR A 379 -10.81 -9.56 32.66
CA THR A 379 -12.21 -9.34 32.26
C THR A 379 -12.40 -8.83 30.82
N ILE A 380 -11.32 -8.64 30.06
CA ILE A 380 -11.33 -8.02 28.73
C ILE A 380 -10.99 -9.09 27.69
N SER A 381 -11.79 -9.19 26.62
CA SER A 381 -11.48 -10.09 25.52
C SER A 381 -10.14 -9.71 24.86
N ILE A 382 -9.31 -10.70 24.50
CA ILE A 382 -7.97 -10.43 23.94
C ILE A 382 -8.05 -9.56 22.67
N ASP A 383 -9.11 -9.71 21.88
CA ASP A 383 -9.37 -8.88 20.71
C ASP A 383 -9.57 -7.39 21.06
N GLU A 384 -10.31 -7.10 22.13
CA GLU A 384 -10.58 -5.74 22.59
C GLU A 384 -9.32 -5.11 23.20
N LEU A 385 -8.49 -5.93 23.85
CA LEU A 385 -7.16 -5.54 24.28
C LEU A 385 -6.31 -5.15 23.08
N ILE A 386 -6.31 -5.94 22.00
CA ILE A 386 -5.54 -5.64 20.78
C ILE A 386 -6.02 -4.36 20.09
N GLU A 387 -7.32 -4.15 20.03
CA GLU A 387 -7.90 -2.96 19.42
C GLU A 387 -7.53 -1.68 20.19
N ASN A 388 -7.56 -1.74 21.54
CA ASN A 388 -7.29 -0.58 22.40
C ASN A 388 -5.81 -0.37 22.77
N ALA A 389 -4.93 -1.34 22.52
CA ALA A 389 -3.51 -1.24 22.86
C ALA A 389 -2.75 -0.28 21.93
N ASP A 390 -1.83 0.50 22.50
CA ASP A 390 -0.90 1.38 21.76
C ASP A 390 0.30 0.58 21.21
N GLY A 391 0.59 -0.60 21.79
CA GLY A 391 1.67 -1.46 21.31
C GLY A 391 1.90 -2.73 22.11
N PHE A 392 2.75 -3.59 21.55
CA PHE A 392 3.15 -4.88 22.11
C PHE A 392 4.66 -4.97 22.22
N ALA A 393 5.13 -5.41 23.38
CA ALA A 393 6.54 -5.54 23.72
C ALA A 393 6.93 -6.99 24.00
N GLY A 394 8.23 -7.30 23.91
CA GLY A 394 8.75 -8.65 24.09
C GLY A 394 8.30 -9.62 23.00
N VAL A 395 8.12 -9.12 21.77
CA VAL A 395 7.71 -9.95 20.62
C VAL A 395 8.95 -10.59 20.01
N PHE A 396 9.23 -11.85 20.36
CA PHE A 396 10.38 -12.61 19.87
C PHE A 396 9.98 -13.66 18.82
N PRO A 397 10.83 -13.94 17.81
CA PRO A 397 10.71 -15.15 17.01
C PRO A 397 11.02 -16.35 17.90
N GLY A 398 10.01 -17.17 18.16
CA GLY A 398 10.08 -18.28 19.08
C GLY A 398 11.00 -19.40 18.58
N ASN A 399 12.03 -19.66 19.37
CA ASN A 399 12.50 -21.00 19.70
C ASN A 399 12.59 -21.03 21.23
N TYR A 400 11.47 -21.13 21.93
CA TYR A 400 11.47 -21.43 23.36
C TYR A 400 10.84 -22.80 23.57
N THR A 401 11.72 -23.80 23.54
CA THR A 401 11.55 -25.05 24.26
C THR A 401 11.64 -24.72 25.76
N THR A 402 10.58 -24.20 26.36
CA THR A 402 10.44 -24.24 27.82
C THR A 402 9.65 -25.49 28.15
N PHE A 403 10.32 -26.45 28.80
CA PHE A 403 9.76 -27.70 29.29
C PHE A 403 8.45 -27.48 30.04
N VAL A 404 7.32 -27.63 29.35
CA VAL A 404 6.04 -27.98 29.96
C VAL A 404 5.87 -29.47 29.76
N THR A 405 5.82 -30.19 30.88
CA THR A 405 5.67 -31.64 30.98
C THR A 405 4.50 -32.17 30.14
N ILE A 406 4.87 -32.87 29.06
CA ILE A 406 4.25 -34.05 28.44
C ILE A 406 2.70 -34.11 28.40
N SER A 407 2.16 -33.90 27.20
CA SER A 407 1.12 -34.76 26.61
C SER A 407 1.34 -34.84 25.09
N PRO A 408 1.33 -36.03 24.46
CA PRO A 408 1.74 -36.19 23.07
C PRO A 408 0.52 -36.18 22.15
N ALA A 409 0.29 -35.07 21.45
CA ALA A 409 -0.33 -35.00 20.14
C ALA A 409 -0.62 -33.54 19.84
N VAL A 410 0.29 -32.89 19.11
CA VAL A 410 0.04 -31.94 18.00
C VAL A 410 1.42 -31.38 17.64
N SER A 411 1.85 -31.67 16.43
CA SER A 411 3.00 -31.03 15.78
C SER A 411 2.60 -29.60 15.41
N ASP A 412 2.70 -28.65 16.35
CA ASP A 412 2.47 -27.24 16.08
C ASP A 412 3.76 -26.42 16.19
N THR A 413 4.12 -25.85 15.04
CA THR A 413 5.24 -24.96 14.77
C THR A 413 4.97 -23.56 15.37
N SER A 414 4.89 -23.44 16.69
CA SER A 414 4.34 -22.28 17.41
C SER A 414 5.31 -21.13 17.72
N GLY A 415 6.43 -21.03 17.00
CA GLY A 415 7.45 -20.01 17.25
C GLY A 415 7.26 -18.67 16.51
N LEU A 416 6.70 -18.68 15.30
CA LEU A 416 6.61 -17.50 14.42
C LEU A 416 5.34 -16.64 14.64
N GLU A 417 4.57 -16.89 15.69
CA GLU A 417 3.13 -16.58 15.71
C GLU A 417 2.75 -15.15 16.12
N HIS A 418 3.53 -14.44 16.94
CA HIS A 418 2.99 -13.25 17.63
C HIS A 418 2.67 -12.07 16.71
N LYS A 419 3.59 -11.68 15.81
CA LYS A 419 3.34 -10.57 14.86
C LYS A 419 2.21 -10.92 13.88
N TYR A 420 2.24 -12.16 13.39
CA TYR A 420 1.23 -12.69 12.47
C TYR A 420 -0.17 -12.71 13.10
N GLU A 421 -0.29 -13.18 14.34
CA GLU A 421 -1.57 -13.33 15.03
C GLU A 421 -2.17 -11.97 15.41
N ILE A 422 -1.36 -10.98 15.79
CA ILE A 422 -1.82 -9.59 16.01
C ILE A 422 -2.47 -9.04 14.73
N VAL A 423 -1.80 -9.17 13.58
CA VAL A 423 -2.33 -8.71 12.29
C VAL A 423 -3.62 -9.44 11.94
N LYS A 424 -3.64 -10.77 12.10
CA LYS A 424 -4.81 -11.60 11.80
C LYS A 424 -6.02 -11.26 12.67
N ARG A 425 -5.84 -10.96 13.96
CA ARG A 425 -6.92 -10.53 14.87
C ARG A 425 -7.42 -9.11 14.57
N LEU A 426 -6.54 -8.20 14.18
CA LEU A 426 -6.97 -6.88 13.71
C LEU A 426 -7.79 -6.99 12.40
N GLN A 427 -7.37 -7.86 11.49
CA GLN A 427 -8.10 -8.16 10.25
C GLN A 427 -9.48 -8.79 10.52
N SER A 428 -9.60 -9.72 11.48
CA SER A 428 -10.88 -10.34 11.82
C SER A 428 -11.90 -9.31 12.35
N ARG A 429 -11.41 -8.23 12.97
CA ARG A 429 -12.20 -7.06 13.39
C ARG A 429 -12.48 -6.04 12.28
N LYS A 430 -12.13 -6.36 11.03
CA LYS A 430 -12.32 -5.55 9.82
C LYS A 430 -11.45 -4.28 9.75
N HIS A 431 -10.36 -4.22 10.52
CA HIS A 431 -9.34 -3.20 10.34
C HIS A 431 -8.46 -3.55 9.15
N ILE A 432 -8.15 -2.56 8.31
CA ILE A 432 -7.16 -2.69 7.24
C ILE A 432 -5.79 -2.43 7.86
N CYS A 433 -4.91 -3.43 7.81
CA CYS A 433 -3.66 -3.43 8.53
C CYS A 433 -2.48 -3.24 7.58
N GLY A 434 -1.76 -2.13 7.75
CA GLY A 434 -0.43 -1.95 7.17
C GLY A 434 0.63 -2.36 8.17
N MET A 435 1.53 -3.26 7.81
CA MET A 435 2.62 -3.72 8.68
C MET A 435 3.97 -3.31 8.10
N THR A 436 4.83 -2.73 8.94
CA THR A 436 6.23 -2.46 8.59
C THR A 436 7.14 -3.56 9.11
N GLY A 437 8.15 -3.94 8.33
CA GLY A 437 9.15 -4.91 8.74
C GLY A 437 10.49 -4.72 8.02
N ASP A 438 11.56 -5.15 8.66
CA ASP A 438 12.95 -5.05 8.19
C ASP A 438 13.61 -6.43 8.05
N GLY A 439 13.36 -7.32 9.01
CA GLY A 439 13.98 -8.63 9.10
C GLY A 439 13.21 -9.75 8.39
N VAL A 440 13.92 -10.85 8.16
CA VAL A 440 13.37 -12.13 7.64
C VAL A 440 12.19 -12.65 8.45
N ASN A 441 12.19 -12.38 9.76
CA ASN A 441 11.16 -12.84 10.70
C ASN A 441 9.82 -12.15 10.48
N ASP A 442 9.81 -11.01 9.80
CA ASP A 442 8.60 -10.24 9.56
C ASP A 442 7.88 -10.69 8.27
N ALA A 443 8.54 -11.49 7.42
CA ALA A 443 8.00 -11.92 6.13
C ALA A 443 6.61 -12.59 6.22
N PRO A 444 6.31 -13.51 7.16
CA PRO A 444 4.97 -14.10 7.26
C PRO A 444 3.90 -13.09 7.65
N ALA A 445 4.24 -12.14 8.52
CA ALA A 445 3.31 -11.13 9.01
C ALA A 445 3.11 -10.00 8.00
N LEU A 446 4.17 -9.59 7.28
CA LEU A 446 4.11 -8.70 6.11
C LEU A 446 3.19 -9.27 5.03
N LYS A 447 3.34 -10.55 4.71
CA LYS A 447 2.49 -11.24 3.72
C LYS A 447 1.05 -11.42 4.19
N LYS A 448 0.82 -11.48 5.50
CA LYS A 448 -0.52 -11.59 6.09
C LYS A 448 -1.24 -10.25 6.12
N ALA A 449 -0.51 -9.15 6.30
CA ALA A 449 -1.06 -7.80 6.32
C ALA A 449 -1.77 -7.46 5.01
N ASP A 450 -2.72 -6.53 5.06
CA ASP A 450 -3.38 -6.03 3.83
C ASP A 450 -2.39 -5.24 2.96
N ILE A 451 -1.37 -4.65 3.61
CA ILE A 451 -0.24 -3.97 2.98
C ILE A 451 1.02 -4.26 3.80
N GLY A 452 1.91 -5.10 3.26
CA GLY A 452 3.26 -5.29 3.80
C GLY A 452 4.20 -4.18 3.32
N ILE A 453 4.91 -3.51 4.25
CA ILE A 453 5.81 -2.39 3.99
C ILE A 453 7.23 -2.78 4.41
N ALA A 454 8.14 -2.92 3.45
CA ALA A 454 9.57 -3.09 3.74
C ALA A 454 10.26 -1.72 3.84
N VAL A 455 11.07 -1.52 4.88
CA VAL A 455 11.91 -0.32 5.03
C VAL A 455 13.10 -0.34 4.05
N ASP A 456 13.75 0.81 3.84
CA ASP A 456 14.88 0.92 2.90
C ASP A 456 16.03 -0.02 3.28
N ASP A 457 16.35 -0.14 4.56
CA ASP A 457 17.38 -1.06 5.05
C ASP A 457 16.88 -2.51 5.27
N ALA A 458 15.69 -2.86 4.75
CA ALA A 458 15.11 -4.19 4.95
C ALA A 458 15.85 -5.27 4.15
N THR A 459 15.89 -6.47 4.73
CA THR A 459 16.41 -7.68 4.08
C THR A 459 15.69 -7.97 2.76
N ASP A 460 16.38 -8.56 1.80
CA ASP A 460 15.78 -8.94 0.51
C ASP A 460 14.56 -9.85 0.68
N ALA A 461 14.57 -10.68 1.74
CA ALA A 461 13.43 -11.50 2.14
C ALA A 461 12.20 -10.65 2.49
N ALA A 462 12.36 -9.65 3.37
CA ALA A 462 11.28 -8.74 3.76
C ALA A 462 10.79 -7.92 2.55
N ARG A 463 11.68 -7.45 1.68
CA ARG A 463 11.33 -6.76 0.42
C ARG A 463 10.49 -7.65 -0.50
N SER A 464 10.87 -8.91 -0.65
CA SER A 464 10.15 -9.88 -1.50
C SER A 464 8.77 -10.27 -0.93
N ALA A 465 8.61 -10.22 0.39
CA ALA A 465 7.36 -10.52 1.07
C ALA A 465 6.41 -9.31 1.17
N SER A 466 6.93 -8.09 0.97
CA SER A 466 6.19 -6.83 1.08
C SER A 466 5.52 -6.41 -0.24
N ASP A 467 4.39 -5.70 -0.13
CA ASP A 467 3.69 -5.10 -1.27
C ASP A 467 4.29 -3.75 -1.68
N ILE A 468 4.94 -3.06 -0.74
CA ILE A 468 5.61 -1.78 -0.96
C ILE A 468 6.98 -1.78 -0.29
N VAL A 469 7.99 -1.37 -1.04
CA VAL A 469 9.36 -1.19 -0.57
C VAL A 469 9.66 0.30 -0.53
N LEU A 470 10.04 0.81 0.64
CA LEU A 470 10.48 2.19 0.80
C LEU A 470 11.93 2.30 0.34
N THR A 471 12.24 3.29 -0.49
CA THR A 471 13.62 3.60 -0.93
C THR A 471 14.25 4.74 -0.12
N GLU A 472 13.52 5.26 0.85
CA GLU A 472 13.95 6.32 1.76
C GLU A 472 13.65 5.86 3.19
N PRO A 473 14.57 6.09 4.14
CA PRO A 473 14.37 5.67 5.52
C PRO A 473 13.43 6.63 6.26
N GLY A 474 12.52 6.10 7.08
CA GLY A 474 11.68 6.89 7.98
C GLY A 474 10.18 6.60 7.87
N LEU A 475 9.44 6.90 8.94
CA LEU A 475 7.99 6.70 8.99
C LEU A 475 7.25 7.73 8.13
N SER A 476 7.84 8.92 7.93
CA SER A 476 7.25 10.04 7.19
C SER A 476 6.91 9.70 5.74
N VAL A 477 7.71 8.82 5.12
CA VAL A 477 7.50 8.30 3.76
C VAL A 477 6.18 7.53 3.67
N ILE A 478 5.85 6.75 4.70
CA ILE A 478 4.59 5.97 4.77
C ILE A 478 3.39 6.91 4.79
N VAL A 479 3.43 7.97 5.60
CA VAL A 479 2.33 8.95 5.65
C VAL A 479 2.17 9.68 4.31
N SER A 480 3.28 10.00 3.65
CA SER A 480 3.28 10.60 2.31
C SER A 480 2.71 9.64 1.25
N ALA A 481 3.04 8.36 1.34
CA ALA A 481 2.48 7.30 0.49
C ALA A 481 0.98 7.14 0.72
N VAL A 482 0.51 7.13 1.98
CA VAL A 482 -0.92 7.08 2.33
C VAL A 482 -1.67 8.29 1.74
N LEU A 483 -1.13 9.51 1.88
CA LEU A 483 -1.75 10.71 1.31
C LEU A 483 -1.85 10.65 -0.22
N THR A 484 -0.79 10.19 -0.88
CA THR A 484 -0.74 10.05 -2.34
C THR A 484 -1.71 8.97 -2.82
N SER A 485 -1.73 7.81 -2.16
CA SER A 485 -2.67 6.72 -2.42
C SER A 485 -4.12 7.19 -2.28
N ARG A 486 -4.44 7.94 -1.22
CA ARG A 486 -5.78 8.54 -1.06
C ARG A 486 -6.13 9.51 -2.18
N ALA A 487 -5.18 10.30 -2.66
CA ALA A 487 -5.42 11.21 -3.78
C ALA A 487 -5.74 10.43 -5.07
N ILE A 488 -4.99 9.36 -5.37
CA ILE A 488 -5.25 8.47 -6.53
C ILE A 488 -6.61 7.80 -6.39
N PHE A 489 -6.92 7.26 -5.21
CA PHE A 489 -8.20 6.62 -4.92
C PHE A 489 -9.39 7.57 -5.14
N GLN A 490 -9.26 8.85 -4.75
CA GLN A 490 -10.28 9.85 -5.02
C GLN A 490 -10.47 10.12 -6.51
N ARG A 491 -9.39 10.16 -7.32
CA ARG A 491 -9.50 10.31 -8.78
C ARG A 491 -10.31 9.17 -9.39
N MET A 492 -10.03 7.93 -8.98
CA MET A 492 -10.75 6.74 -9.46
C MET A 492 -12.23 6.80 -9.09
N LYS A 493 -12.56 7.14 -7.83
CA LYS A 493 -13.95 7.29 -7.36
C LYS A 493 -14.70 8.38 -8.15
N ASN A 494 -14.08 9.53 -8.34
CA ASN A 494 -14.67 10.65 -9.10
C ASN A 494 -14.92 10.27 -10.56
N TYR A 495 -13.99 9.54 -11.17
CA TYR A 495 -14.14 8.98 -12.52
C TYR A 495 -15.34 8.01 -12.59
N THR A 496 -15.48 7.09 -11.63
CA THR A 496 -16.61 6.14 -11.63
C THR A 496 -17.96 6.85 -11.50
N ILE A 497 -18.07 7.87 -10.63
CA ILE A 497 -19.30 8.67 -10.52
C ILE A 497 -19.64 9.33 -11.86
N TYR A 498 -18.64 9.92 -12.52
CA TYR A 498 -18.77 10.54 -13.82
C TYR A 498 -19.22 9.56 -14.90
N ALA A 499 -18.53 8.41 -15.03
CA ALA A 499 -18.83 7.40 -16.03
C ALA A 499 -20.26 6.87 -15.88
N VAL A 500 -20.67 6.50 -14.66
CA VAL A 500 -22.03 6.04 -14.37
C VAL A 500 -23.05 7.13 -14.71
N SER A 501 -22.77 8.37 -14.34
CA SER A 501 -23.69 9.49 -14.57
C SER A 501 -23.91 9.76 -16.06
N ILE A 502 -22.86 9.72 -16.88
CA ILE A 502 -23.00 9.88 -18.34
C ILE A 502 -23.78 8.73 -18.96
N THR A 503 -23.52 7.48 -18.57
CA THR A 503 -24.25 6.33 -19.09
C THR A 503 -25.74 6.46 -18.82
N ILE A 504 -26.11 6.77 -17.57
CA ILE A 504 -27.52 6.97 -17.19
C ILE A 504 -28.13 8.13 -17.98
N ARG A 505 -27.38 9.23 -18.15
CA ARG A 505 -27.85 10.39 -18.89
C ARG A 505 -28.15 10.07 -20.34
N ILE A 506 -27.21 9.45 -21.06
CA ILE A 506 -27.37 9.13 -22.49
C ILE A 506 -28.54 8.18 -22.70
N VAL A 507 -28.61 7.11 -21.90
CA VAL A 507 -29.67 6.10 -22.00
C VAL A 507 -31.03 6.70 -21.69
N MET A 508 -31.19 7.40 -20.55
CA MET A 508 -32.48 8.01 -20.20
C MET A 508 -32.87 9.11 -21.18
N CYS A 509 -31.93 9.97 -21.59
CA CYS A 509 -32.22 11.12 -22.46
C CYS A 509 -32.84 10.66 -23.78
N PHE A 510 -32.14 9.80 -24.54
CA PHE A 510 -32.63 9.41 -25.85
C PHE A 510 -33.86 8.50 -25.78
N MET A 511 -33.97 7.67 -24.74
CA MET A 511 -35.19 6.91 -24.47
C MET A 511 -36.39 7.85 -24.23
N LEU A 512 -36.26 8.88 -23.41
CA LEU A 512 -37.35 9.81 -23.11
C LEU A 512 -37.73 10.67 -24.33
N LEU A 513 -36.76 11.11 -25.13
CA LEU A 513 -37.03 11.85 -26.37
C LEU A 513 -37.81 11.01 -27.40
N CYS A 514 -37.44 9.73 -27.55
CA CYS A 514 -38.13 8.80 -28.43
C CYS A 514 -39.56 8.50 -27.93
N VAL A 515 -39.75 8.28 -26.62
CA VAL A 515 -41.07 7.94 -26.05
C VAL A 515 -42.06 9.11 -26.10
N PHE A 516 -41.62 10.34 -25.84
CA PHE A 516 -42.54 11.48 -25.73
C PHE A 516 -42.76 12.23 -27.05
N TRP A 517 -41.76 12.30 -27.92
CA TRP A 517 -41.81 13.10 -29.16
C TRP A 517 -41.52 12.30 -30.43
N GLU A 518 -41.37 10.97 -30.34
CA GLU A 518 -40.97 10.12 -31.47
C GLU A 518 -39.72 10.66 -32.19
N PHE A 519 -38.82 11.30 -31.41
CA PHE A 519 -37.64 11.96 -31.92
C PHE A 519 -36.45 11.00 -31.93
N ASP A 520 -35.98 10.66 -33.12
CA ASP A 520 -34.82 9.82 -33.34
C ASP A 520 -33.54 10.66 -33.39
N PHE A 521 -32.69 10.54 -32.36
CA PHE A 521 -31.39 11.22 -32.34
C PHE A 521 -30.36 10.48 -33.21
N PRO A 522 -29.62 11.16 -34.11
CA PRO A 522 -28.66 10.51 -34.99
C PRO A 522 -27.55 9.73 -34.23
N PRO A 523 -27.36 8.42 -34.50
CA PRO A 523 -26.32 7.61 -33.84
C PRO A 523 -24.91 8.16 -34.04
N PHE A 524 -24.60 8.67 -35.24
CA PHE A 524 -23.32 9.32 -35.54
C PHE A 524 -22.98 10.47 -34.58
N MET A 525 -23.98 11.23 -34.09
CA MET A 525 -23.73 12.30 -33.13
C MET A 525 -23.41 11.79 -31.73
N VAL A 526 -23.97 10.64 -31.33
CA VAL A 526 -23.59 9.96 -30.10
C VAL A 526 -22.13 9.49 -30.17
N LEU A 527 -21.72 8.99 -31.33
CA LEU A 527 -20.33 8.61 -31.61
C LEU A 527 -19.37 9.82 -31.48
N VAL A 528 -19.71 10.97 -32.05
CA VAL A 528 -18.91 12.20 -31.90
C VAL A 528 -18.80 12.62 -30.44
N ILE A 529 -19.90 12.53 -29.67
CA ILE A 529 -19.87 12.80 -28.22
C ILE A 529 -18.93 11.82 -27.50
N ALA A 530 -18.98 10.53 -27.84
CA ALA A 530 -18.12 9.51 -27.24
C ALA A 530 -16.64 9.82 -27.49
N ILE A 531 -16.25 10.12 -28.73
CA ILE A 531 -14.85 10.45 -29.10
C ILE A 531 -14.36 11.68 -28.34
N LEU A 532 -15.16 12.75 -28.29
CA LEU A 532 -14.79 13.97 -27.56
C LEU A 532 -14.67 13.72 -26.06
N ASN A 533 -15.54 12.87 -25.49
CA ASN A 533 -15.48 12.51 -24.09
C ASN A 533 -14.24 11.66 -23.77
N ASP A 534 -13.93 10.63 -24.56
CA ASP A 534 -12.80 9.73 -24.31
C ASP A 534 -11.46 10.48 -24.32
N GLY A 535 -11.28 11.45 -25.24
CA GLY A 535 -10.11 12.31 -25.24
C GLY A 535 -9.96 13.16 -23.96
N THR A 536 -11.07 13.68 -23.42
CA THR A 536 -11.05 14.49 -22.18
C THR A 536 -10.93 13.66 -20.91
N ILE A 537 -11.48 12.44 -20.89
CA ILE A 537 -11.46 11.52 -19.74
C ILE A 537 -10.03 11.19 -19.31
N MET A 538 -9.10 11.06 -20.26
CA MET A 538 -7.70 10.79 -19.98
C MET A 538 -7.05 11.85 -19.07
N THR A 539 -7.57 13.08 -19.03
CA THR A 539 -7.04 14.14 -18.16
C THR A 539 -7.41 13.95 -16.68
N ILE A 540 -8.43 13.15 -16.36
CA ILE A 540 -8.90 12.89 -15.00
C ILE A 540 -7.83 12.14 -14.19
N SER A 541 -7.07 11.24 -14.82
CA SER A 541 -6.00 10.48 -14.15
C SER A 541 -4.86 11.39 -13.64
N LYS A 542 -4.66 12.55 -14.30
CA LYS A 542 -3.62 13.55 -14.00
C LYS A 542 -4.14 14.75 -13.20
N ASP A 543 -5.40 14.73 -12.76
CA ASP A 543 -6.02 15.87 -12.08
C ASP A 543 -5.50 16.08 -10.64
N ARG A 544 -5.58 17.32 -10.15
CA ARG A 544 -5.19 17.68 -8.78
C ARG A 544 -6.40 17.59 -7.84
N VAL A 545 -6.55 16.43 -7.20
CA VAL A 545 -7.65 16.14 -6.25
C VAL A 545 -7.14 16.15 -4.82
N LYS A 546 -7.96 16.65 -3.88
CA LYS A 546 -7.64 16.65 -2.45
C LYS A 546 -7.83 15.24 -1.86
N PRO A 547 -6.85 14.70 -1.10
CA PRO A 547 -6.99 13.40 -0.46
C PRO A 547 -8.07 13.42 0.62
N SER A 548 -8.65 12.26 0.90
CA SER A 548 -9.60 12.11 2.00
C SER A 548 -8.89 12.25 3.35
N PRO A 549 -9.42 13.03 4.32
CA PRO A 549 -8.79 13.16 5.63
C PRO A 549 -8.90 11.88 6.45
N THR A 550 -9.95 11.09 6.24
CA THR A 550 -10.13 9.78 6.87
C THR A 550 -9.95 8.64 5.85
N PRO A 551 -9.62 7.42 6.30
CA PRO A 551 -9.68 6.23 5.45
C PRO A 551 -11.06 6.13 4.78
N ASP A 552 -11.07 5.86 3.48
CA ASP A 552 -12.27 5.67 2.67
C ASP A 552 -12.19 4.29 2.02
N CYS A 553 -13.31 3.60 1.92
CA CYS A 553 -13.41 2.31 1.26
C CYS A 553 -14.31 2.42 0.04
N TRP A 554 -14.17 1.49 -0.92
CA TRP A 554 -14.93 1.55 -2.16
C TRP A 554 -16.39 1.17 -1.93
N LYS A 555 -17.21 2.17 -1.60
CA LYS A 555 -18.66 2.00 -1.43
C LYS A 555 -19.38 2.13 -2.77
N LEU A 556 -19.39 1.05 -3.55
CA LEU A 556 -20.03 0.99 -4.87
C LEU A 556 -21.45 1.58 -4.83
N LYS A 557 -22.27 1.20 -3.85
CA LYS A 557 -23.66 1.68 -3.73
C LYS A 557 -23.77 3.21 -3.66
N GLU A 558 -22.90 3.87 -2.89
CA GLU A 558 -22.91 5.35 -2.78
C GLU A 558 -22.48 6.01 -4.09
N ILE A 559 -21.48 5.42 -4.75
CA ILE A 559 -20.93 5.90 -6.03
C ILE A 559 -21.99 5.79 -7.13
N PHE A 560 -22.63 4.62 -7.27
CA PHE A 560 -23.70 4.39 -8.24
C PHE A 560 -24.92 5.27 -7.98
N ALA A 561 -25.37 5.37 -6.72
CA ALA A 561 -26.50 6.24 -6.37
C ALA A 561 -26.23 7.71 -6.72
N THR A 562 -25.02 8.20 -6.43
CA THR A 562 -24.61 9.56 -6.81
C THR A 562 -24.60 9.75 -8.33
N GLY A 563 -24.03 8.78 -9.07
CA GLY A 563 -24.00 8.83 -10.53
C GLY A 563 -25.39 8.82 -11.15
N VAL A 564 -26.28 7.94 -10.70
CA VAL A 564 -27.66 7.82 -11.20
C VAL A 564 -28.45 9.11 -10.98
N VAL A 565 -28.38 9.72 -9.79
CA VAL A 565 -29.14 10.96 -9.53
C VAL A 565 -28.63 12.12 -10.38
N LEU A 566 -27.31 12.30 -10.49
CA LEU A 566 -26.73 13.35 -11.34
C LEU A 566 -27.08 13.10 -12.82
N GLY A 567 -27.01 11.85 -13.27
CA GLY A 567 -27.33 11.47 -14.66
C GLY A 567 -28.80 11.68 -15.00
N ALA A 568 -29.70 11.27 -14.11
CA ALA A 568 -31.14 11.45 -14.26
C ALA A 568 -31.54 12.94 -14.27
N TYR A 569 -30.97 13.74 -13.37
CA TYR A 569 -31.19 15.20 -13.39
C TYR A 569 -30.77 15.80 -14.74
N LEU A 570 -29.59 15.45 -15.23
CA LEU A 570 -29.13 15.97 -16.52
C LEU A 570 -30.00 15.49 -17.70
N ALA A 571 -30.49 14.25 -17.66
CA ALA A 571 -31.43 13.75 -18.67
C ALA A 571 -32.75 14.52 -18.66
N ILE A 572 -33.30 14.79 -17.46
CA ILE A 572 -34.50 15.62 -17.29
C ILE A 572 -34.26 17.02 -17.84
N MET A 573 -33.11 17.63 -17.56
CA MET A 573 -32.79 18.97 -18.07
C MET A 573 -32.64 19.01 -19.59
N THR A 574 -32.13 17.94 -20.22
CA THR A 574 -32.14 17.82 -21.69
C THR A 574 -33.56 17.67 -22.23
N VAL A 575 -34.44 16.93 -21.56
CA VAL A 575 -35.86 16.83 -21.93
C VAL A 575 -36.57 18.19 -21.78
N VAL A 576 -36.32 18.91 -20.69
CA VAL A 576 -36.85 20.27 -20.48
C VAL A 576 -36.36 21.23 -21.56
N PHE A 577 -35.07 21.16 -21.92
CA PHE A 577 -34.52 21.93 -23.04
C PHE A 577 -35.24 21.60 -24.36
N PHE A 578 -35.44 20.30 -24.63
CA PHE A 578 -36.12 19.84 -25.83
C PHE A 578 -37.56 20.37 -25.89
N TRP A 579 -38.33 20.16 -24.83
CA TRP A 579 -39.70 20.66 -24.70
C TRP A 579 -39.78 22.18 -24.87
N ALA A 580 -38.90 22.93 -24.20
CA ALA A 580 -38.89 24.38 -24.26
C ALA A 580 -38.54 24.93 -25.65
N ALA A 581 -37.72 24.23 -26.43
CA ALA A 581 -37.36 24.64 -27.80
C ALA A 581 -38.33 24.11 -28.87
N TYR A 582 -38.92 22.93 -28.69
CA TYR A 582 -39.73 22.24 -29.70
C TYR A 582 -41.24 22.48 -29.57
N GLU A 583 -41.78 22.60 -28.36
CA GLU A 583 -43.22 22.81 -28.12
C GLU A 583 -43.58 24.26 -27.82
N THR A 584 -42.64 25.03 -27.26
CA THR A 584 -42.90 26.38 -26.77
C THR A 584 -42.09 27.45 -27.52
N ASN A 585 -42.56 28.69 -27.47
CA ASN A 585 -41.85 29.86 -28.02
C ASN A 585 -40.93 30.52 -26.98
N PHE A 586 -40.49 29.80 -25.94
CA PHE A 586 -39.74 30.38 -24.82
C PHE A 586 -38.42 31.03 -25.27
N PHE A 587 -37.55 30.28 -25.97
CA PHE A 587 -36.24 30.80 -26.39
C PHE A 587 -36.32 31.93 -27.43
N PRO A 588 -37.16 31.82 -28.49
CA PRO A 588 -37.31 32.88 -29.47
C PRO A 588 -37.85 34.20 -28.88
N ASN A 589 -38.80 34.12 -27.95
CA ASN A 589 -39.37 35.31 -27.30
C ASN A 589 -38.36 36.08 -26.43
N ILE A 590 -37.35 35.40 -25.87
CA ILE A 590 -36.38 35.99 -24.95
C ILE A 590 -35.10 36.41 -25.67
N PHE A 591 -34.63 35.62 -26.63
CA PHE A 591 -33.30 35.77 -27.23
C PHE A 591 -33.32 36.15 -28.73
N ASP A 592 -34.51 36.34 -29.32
CA ASP A 592 -34.70 36.70 -30.74
C ASP A 592 -33.92 35.76 -31.71
N VAL A 593 -34.04 34.46 -31.46
CA VAL A 593 -33.40 33.40 -32.25
C VAL A 593 -34.40 32.69 -33.15
N ARG A 594 -33.90 31.94 -34.15
CA ARG A 594 -34.75 31.19 -35.09
C ARG A 594 -35.74 30.27 -34.35
N ASN A 595 -37.00 30.24 -34.75
CA ASN A 595 -38.01 29.39 -34.11
C ASN A 595 -37.78 27.91 -34.42
N PHE A 596 -37.75 27.07 -33.37
CA PHE A 596 -37.77 25.61 -33.48
C PHE A 596 -39.12 24.98 -33.12
N ASN A 597 -40.15 25.80 -32.89
CA ASN A 597 -41.46 25.33 -32.48
C ASN A 597 -42.18 24.59 -33.61
N GLN A 598 -42.57 23.34 -33.40
CA GLN A 598 -43.26 22.53 -34.38
C GLN A 598 -44.61 23.10 -34.83
N HIS A 599 -45.32 23.81 -33.94
CA HIS A 599 -46.66 24.35 -34.21
C HIS A 599 -46.66 25.49 -35.24
N HIS A 600 -45.49 26.09 -35.52
CA HIS A 600 -45.34 27.12 -36.54
C HIS A 600 -44.99 26.56 -37.93
N PHE A 601 -44.67 25.26 -38.03
CA PHE A 601 -44.29 24.62 -39.29
C PHE A 601 -45.34 23.60 -39.73
N ASN A 602 -45.53 23.46 -41.06
CA ASN A 602 -46.43 22.43 -41.59
C ASN A 602 -45.72 21.06 -41.57
N MET A 603 -45.85 20.33 -40.46
CA MET A 603 -45.22 19.03 -40.25
C MET A 603 -45.73 17.91 -41.17
N ARG A 604 -46.77 18.17 -41.98
CA ARG A 604 -47.18 17.24 -43.05
C ARG A 604 -46.20 17.22 -44.22
N ASP A 605 -45.40 18.27 -44.39
CA ASP A 605 -44.32 18.31 -45.37
C ASP A 605 -43.06 17.63 -44.80
N LYS A 606 -42.72 16.48 -45.38
CA LYS A 606 -41.56 15.68 -44.96
C LYS A 606 -40.23 16.44 -45.06
N ALA A 607 -40.10 17.37 -46.01
CA ALA A 607 -38.86 18.13 -46.17
C ALA A 607 -38.68 19.19 -45.06
N VAL A 608 -39.78 19.81 -44.62
CA VAL A 608 -39.77 20.80 -43.54
C VAL A 608 -39.57 20.12 -42.19
N ALA A 609 -40.25 18.99 -41.95
CA ALA A 609 -40.08 18.20 -40.74
C ALA A 609 -38.64 17.65 -40.59
N ALA A 610 -38.06 17.11 -41.67
CA ALA A 610 -36.67 16.64 -41.66
C ALA A 610 -35.68 17.77 -41.32
N ASN A 611 -35.83 18.93 -41.95
CA ASN A 611 -34.98 20.10 -41.70
C ASN A 611 -35.06 20.58 -40.24
N LEU A 612 -36.25 20.62 -39.65
CA LEU A 612 -36.41 21.02 -38.25
C LEU A 612 -35.78 20.00 -37.31
N ASN A 613 -35.98 18.70 -37.57
CA ASN A 613 -35.40 17.63 -36.77
C ASN A 613 -33.86 17.62 -36.83
N GLU A 614 -33.26 17.90 -38.00
CA GLU A 614 -31.80 18.03 -38.16
C GLU A 614 -31.22 19.22 -37.37
N GLN A 615 -31.92 20.35 -37.36
CA GLN A 615 -31.54 21.51 -36.55
C GLN A 615 -31.68 21.22 -35.05
N MET A 616 -32.76 20.55 -34.66
CA MET A 616 -33.01 20.14 -33.27
C MET A 616 -31.96 19.13 -32.78
N ALA A 617 -31.58 18.16 -33.63
CA ALA A 617 -30.51 17.22 -33.34
C ALA A 617 -29.18 17.94 -33.06
N SER A 618 -28.88 19.00 -33.81
CA SER A 618 -27.67 19.81 -33.63
C SER A 618 -27.69 20.60 -32.32
N ALA A 619 -28.87 21.14 -31.95
CA ALA A 619 -29.06 21.84 -30.68
C ALA A 619 -28.94 20.89 -29.47
N VAL A 620 -29.59 19.72 -29.53
CA VAL A 620 -29.50 18.68 -28.51
C VAL A 620 -28.07 18.15 -28.41
N TYR A 621 -27.38 17.90 -29.52
CA TYR A 621 -25.97 17.48 -29.55
C TYR A 621 -25.08 18.45 -28.76
N LEU A 622 -25.17 19.75 -29.03
CA LEU A 622 -24.36 20.75 -28.33
C LEU A 622 -24.72 20.81 -26.84
N GLN A 623 -26.02 20.79 -26.53
CA GLN A 623 -26.51 20.82 -25.15
C GLN A 623 -25.94 19.65 -24.36
N VAL A 624 -26.03 18.46 -24.95
CA VAL A 624 -25.57 17.20 -24.41
C VAL A 624 -24.04 17.22 -24.27
N SER A 625 -23.28 17.55 -25.31
CA SER A 625 -21.81 17.54 -25.28
C SER A 625 -21.22 18.46 -24.20
N THR A 626 -21.69 19.71 -24.14
CA THR A 626 -21.20 20.73 -23.19
C THR A 626 -21.45 20.36 -21.73
N ILE A 627 -22.68 19.97 -21.38
CA ILE A 627 -23.02 19.65 -19.99
C ILE A 627 -22.39 18.32 -19.54
N SER A 628 -22.22 17.35 -20.46
CA SER A 628 -21.53 16.09 -20.18
C SER A 628 -20.10 16.32 -19.72
N GLN A 629 -19.34 17.17 -20.42
CA GLN A 629 -17.96 17.43 -20.01
C GLN A 629 -17.88 18.36 -18.80
N ALA A 630 -18.82 19.30 -18.67
CA ALA A 630 -18.89 20.17 -17.49
C ALA A 630 -19.09 19.35 -16.21
N LEU A 631 -19.82 18.23 -16.27
CA LEU A 631 -20.02 17.32 -15.14
C LEU A 631 -18.69 16.85 -14.50
N ILE A 632 -17.59 16.76 -15.25
CA ILE A 632 -16.26 16.41 -14.71
C ILE A 632 -15.86 17.35 -13.57
N PHE A 633 -16.17 18.65 -13.68
CA PHE A 633 -15.84 19.64 -12.65
C PHE A 633 -16.66 19.49 -11.37
N VAL A 634 -17.89 18.97 -11.49
CA VAL A 634 -18.77 18.68 -10.34
C VAL A 634 -18.36 17.39 -9.65
N THR A 635 -18.08 16.34 -10.41
CA THR A 635 -17.75 15.02 -9.84
C THR A 635 -16.38 15.00 -9.20
N ARG A 636 -15.40 15.76 -9.74
CA ARG A 636 -14.08 15.89 -9.13
C ARG A 636 -14.07 16.61 -7.79
N SER A 637 -15.03 17.52 -7.58
CA SER A 637 -15.03 18.43 -6.46
C SER A 637 -15.77 17.85 -5.24
N ARG A 638 -15.15 18.01 -4.06
CA ARG A 638 -15.82 17.66 -2.80
C ARG A 638 -16.74 18.80 -2.34
N SER A 639 -16.25 20.02 -2.45
CA SER A 639 -16.99 21.27 -2.25
C SER A 639 -17.61 21.75 -3.57
N TRP A 640 -17.88 23.04 -3.68
CA TRP A 640 -18.33 23.68 -4.90
C TRP A 640 -17.27 23.55 -6.00
N SER A 641 -17.74 23.21 -7.19
CA SER A 641 -16.89 23.03 -8.37
C SER A 641 -16.04 24.26 -8.70
N PHE A 642 -16.57 25.47 -8.48
CA PHE A 642 -15.87 26.74 -8.71
C PHE A 642 -14.77 27.04 -7.68
N VAL A 643 -14.86 26.49 -6.47
CA VAL A 643 -13.88 26.74 -5.39
C VAL A 643 -12.66 25.85 -5.56
N GLU A 644 -12.86 24.61 -6.00
CA GLU A 644 -11.78 23.65 -6.19
C GLU A 644 -11.15 23.79 -7.57
N ARG A 645 -10.01 24.48 -7.64
CA ARG A 645 -9.31 24.75 -8.91
C ARG A 645 -9.02 23.45 -9.70
N PRO A 646 -9.43 23.36 -10.98
CA PRO A 646 -9.07 22.25 -11.86
C PRO A 646 -7.61 22.22 -12.26
N GLY A 647 -7.11 21.02 -12.55
CA GLY A 647 -5.83 20.85 -13.23
C GLY A 647 -5.85 21.56 -14.59
N PHE A 648 -4.74 22.18 -14.96
CA PHE A 648 -4.62 22.94 -16.21
C PHE A 648 -4.92 22.09 -17.45
N LEU A 649 -4.45 20.84 -17.46
CA LEU A 649 -4.69 19.88 -18.54
C LEU A 649 -6.19 19.62 -18.76
N LEU A 650 -6.96 19.47 -17.68
CA LEU A 650 -8.41 19.23 -17.73
C LEU A 650 -9.15 20.44 -18.31
N VAL A 651 -8.77 21.65 -17.92
CA VAL A 651 -9.39 22.89 -18.45
C VAL A 651 -9.12 23.04 -19.93
N ILE A 652 -7.88 22.82 -20.37
CA ILE A 652 -7.53 22.90 -21.80
C ILE A 652 -8.30 21.86 -22.60
N ALA A 653 -8.35 20.61 -22.12
CA ALA A 653 -9.07 19.54 -22.81
C ALA A 653 -10.57 19.87 -22.94
N PHE A 654 -11.18 20.40 -21.88
CA PHE A 654 -12.56 20.90 -21.92
C PHE A 654 -12.71 22.02 -22.95
N LEU A 655 -11.87 23.05 -22.92
CA LEU A 655 -12.00 24.19 -23.85
C LEU A 655 -11.84 23.76 -25.31
N ILE A 656 -10.89 22.88 -25.63
CA ILE A 656 -10.67 22.37 -26.98
C ILE A 656 -11.88 21.54 -27.43
N ALA A 657 -12.32 20.58 -26.63
CA ALA A 657 -13.44 19.73 -26.99
C ALA A 657 -14.74 20.52 -27.15
N GLN A 658 -14.97 21.52 -26.30
CA GLN A 658 -16.14 22.39 -26.39
C GLN A 658 -16.09 23.41 -27.51
N LEU A 659 -14.89 23.86 -27.89
CA LEU A 659 -14.70 24.65 -29.10
C LEU A 659 -15.09 23.83 -30.34
N VAL A 660 -14.59 22.59 -30.43
CA VAL A 660 -14.93 21.67 -31.53
C VAL A 660 -16.43 21.39 -31.57
N ALA A 661 -17.05 21.05 -30.43
CA ALA A 661 -18.49 20.80 -30.36
C ALA A 661 -19.33 22.03 -30.76
N SER A 662 -18.93 23.23 -30.31
CA SER A 662 -19.61 24.48 -30.66
C SER A 662 -19.50 24.81 -32.14
N VAL A 663 -18.32 24.58 -32.76
CA VAL A 663 -18.11 24.78 -34.20
C VAL A 663 -18.94 23.79 -35.02
N ILE A 664 -18.99 22.51 -34.62
CA ILE A 664 -19.82 21.49 -35.29
C ILE A 664 -21.29 21.92 -35.27
N ALA A 665 -21.83 22.29 -34.11
CA ALA A 665 -23.23 22.72 -34.03
C ALA A 665 -23.52 24.02 -34.80
N ALA A 666 -22.61 25.00 -34.72
CA ALA A 666 -22.82 26.30 -35.33
C ALA A 666 -22.72 26.26 -36.86
N MET A 667 -21.82 25.46 -37.43
CA MET A 667 -21.43 25.56 -38.86
C MET A 667 -21.66 24.29 -39.67
N ALA A 668 -21.70 23.10 -39.07
CA ALA A 668 -21.79 21.87 -39.84
C ALA A 668 -23.21 21.65 -40.37
N THR A 669 -23.31 21.24 -41.64
CA THR A 669 -24.56 20.71 -42.23
C THR A 669 -24.19 19.45 -42.97
N TRP A 670 -24.49 18.31 -42.35
CA TRP A 670 -24.11 16.99 -42.84
C TRP A 670 -25.36 16.13 -42.98
N PRO A 671 -25.87 15.97 -44.22
CA PRO A 671 -27.06 15.16 -44.49
C PRO A 671 -26.90 13.71 -44.02
N PHE A 672 -25.69 13.14 -44.13
CA PHE A 672 -25.41 11.77 -43.69
C PHE A 672 -25.48 11.60 -42.16
N ALA A 673 -25.24 12.66 -41.40
CA ALA A 673 -25.23 12.64 -39.94
C ALA A 673 -26.54 13.19 -39.33
N GLY A 674 -27.54 13.51 -40.17
CA GLY A 674 -28.83 14.05 -39.73
C GLY A 674 -28.71 15.38 -38.97
N ILE A 675 -27.76 16.24 -39.36
CA ILE A 675 -27.54 17.53 -38.70
C ILE A 675 -27.46 18.71 -39.66
N ARG A 676 -27.89 19.87 -39.15
CA ARG A 676 -27.91 21.12 -39.89
C ARG A 676 -27.54 22.30 -38.98
N SER A 677 -26.83 23.26 -39.56
CA SER A 677 -26.34 24.45 -38.85
C SER A 677 -27.46 25.26 -38.18
N ILE A 678 -27.30 25.50 -36.87
CA ILE A 678 -28.21 26.32 -36.05
C ILE A 678 -27.75 27.78 -35.91
N GLY A 679 -26.48 28.06 -36.24
CA GLY A 679 -25.84 29.37 -36.13
C GLY A 679 -25.41 29.75 -34.71
N TRP A 680 -24.54 30.76 -34.61
CA TRP A 680 -23.90 31.18 -33.35
C TRP A 680 -24.86 31.74 -32.30
N GLY A 681 -26.00 32.30 -32.71
CA GLY A 681 -27.03 32.80 -31.78
C GLY A 681 -27.59 31.67 -30.92
N TRP A 682 -28.03 30.57 -31.56
CA TRP A 682 -28.51 29.38 -30.85
C TRP A 682 -27.40 28.70 -30.04
N THR A 683 -26.18 28.63 -30.56
CA THR A 683 -25.01 28.15 -29.81
C THR A 683 -24.85 28.91 -28.49
N GLY A 684 -24.92 30.25 -28.51
CA GLY A 684 -24.83 31.09 -27.30
C GLY A 684 -25.96 30.82 -26.31
N VAL A 685 -27.21 30.70 -26.78
CA VAL A 685 -28.37 30.39 -25.92
C VAL A 685 -28.21 29.04 -25.22
N ILE A 686 -27.72 28.01 -25.94
CA ILE A 686 -27.46 26.68 -25.37
C ILE A 686 -26.38 26.75 -24.29
N TRP A 687 -25.31 27.52 -24.51
CA TRP A 687 -24.28 27.77 -23.50
C TRP A 687 -24.86 28.40 -22.23
N VAL A 688 -25.71 29.43 -22.37
CA VAL A 688 -26.36 30.08 -21.22
C VAL A 688 -27.24 29.09 -20.46
N PHE A 689 -28.08 28.32 -21.17
CA PHE A 689 -28.92 27.28 -20.57
C PHE A 689 -28.10 26.25 -19.79
N ASN A 690 -26.96 25.83 -20.34
CA ASN A 690 -26.09 24.86 -19.70
C ASN A 690 -25.32 25.42 -18.50
N ILE A 691 -24.92 26.69 -18.53
CA ILE A 691 -24.32 27.35 -17.36
C ILE A 691 -25.33 27.38 -16.19
N VAL A 692 -26.59 27.71 -16.46
CA VAL A 692 -27.65 27.69 -15.43
C VAL A 692 -27.88 26.27 -14.91
N THR A 693 -28.01 25.30 -15.83
CA THR A 693 -28.19 23.88 -15.49
C THR A 693 -27.02 23.34 -14.64
N TYR A 694 -25.80 23.78 -14.95
CA TYR A 694 -24.58 23.40 -14.26
C TYR A 694 -24.53 23.90 -12.81
N MET A 695 -24.97 25.14 -12.54
CA MET A 695 -24.95 25.69 -11.17
C MET A 695 -25.78 24.88 -10.18
N LEU A 696 -26.83 24.19 -10.65
CA LEU A 696 -27.69 23.34 -9.83
C LEU A 696 -27.11 21.94 -9.53
N LEU A 697 -26.07 21.51 -10.26
CA LEU A 697 -25.45 20.20 -10.03
C LEU A 697 -24.75 20.10 -8.67
N ASP A 698 -24.08 21.17 -8.22
CA ASP A 698 -23.38 21.19 -6.93
C ASP A 698 -24.34 21.04 -5.73
N PRO A 699 -25.46 21.79 -5.65
CA PRO A 699 -26.51 21.56 -4.65
C PRO A 699 -27.04 20.12 -4.63
N ILE A 700 -27.33 19.54 -5.81
CA ILE A 700 -27.82 18.16 -5.92
C ILE A 700 -26.77 17.17 -5.41
N LYS A 701 -25.50 17.36 -5.79
CA LYS A 701 -24.37 16.55 -5.29
C LYS A 701 -24.29 16.58 -3.77
N PHE A 702 -24.44 17.75 -3.14
CA PHE A 702 -24.42 17.85 -1.67
C PHE A 702 -25.62 17.16 -1.03
N LEU A 703 -26.81 17.32 -1.60
CA LEU A 703 -28.02 16.66 -1.12
C LEU A 703 -27.88 15.15 -1.13
N VAL A 704 -27.42 14.58 -2.25
CA VAL A 704 -27.24 13.12 -2.39
C VAL A 704 -26.17 12.60 -1.43
N ARG A 705 -25.03 13.28 -1.33
CA ARG A 705 -23.97 12.90 -0.36
C ARG A 705 -24.47 12.98 1.08
N TYR A 706 -25.26 13.99 1.41
CA TYR A 706 -25.84 14.16 2.75
C TYR A 706 -26.83 13.03 3.07
N ALA A 707 -27.70 12.68 2.12
CA ALA A 707 -28.67 11.59 2.26
C ALA A 707 -27.98 10.22 2.42
N LEU A 708 -26.96 9.94 1.60
CA LEU A 708 -26.22 8.67 1.62
C LEU A 708 -25.27 8.52 2.81
N SER A 709 -24.74 9.63 3.35
CA SER A 709 -23.82 9.60 4.51
C SER A 709 -24.48 9.06 5.79
N GLY A 710 -25.80 8.83 5.81
CA GLY A 710 -26.53 8.41 7.00
C GLY A 710 -26.52 9.44 8.13
N LYS A 711 -25.92 10.63 7.92
CA LYS A 711 -25.88 11.74 8.89
C LYS A 711 -27.28 12.32 9.15
N SER A 712 -28.19 12.24 8.19
CA SER A 712 -29.62 12.53 8.39
C SER A 712 -30.23 11.58 9.42
N TRP A 713 -30.04 10.27 9.24
CA TRP A 713 -30.53 9.24 10.15
C TRP A 713 -29.84 9.31 11.51
N ASN A 714 -28.51 9.48 11.54
CA ASN A 714 -27.75 9.66 12.77
C ASN A 714 -28.08 10.97 13.48
N ARG A 715 -28.49 12.04 12.80
CA ARG A 715 -28.93 13.29 13.47
C ARG A 715 -30.33 13.15 14.05
N ILE A 716 -31.23 12.42 13.38
CA ILE A 716 -32.56 12.07 13.90
C ILE A 716 -32.46 11.08 15.07
N VAL A 717 -31.62 10.05 14.94
CA VAL A 717 -31.31 9.09 16.01
C VAL A 717 -30.56 9.77 17.14
N LYS A 718 -29.58 10.66 16.87
CA LYS A 718 -28.92 11.50 17.87
C LYS A 718 -29.85 12.53 18.50
N GLN A 719 -30.85 13.06 17.82
CA GLN A 719 -31.87 13.90 18.47
C GLN A 719 -32.78 13.07 19.38
N ARG A 720 -33.12 11.83 18.97
CA ARG A 720 -33.86 10.88 19.83
C ARG A 720 -33.01 10.37 21.01
N THR A 721 -31.71 10.18 20.84
CA THR A 721 -30.79 9.72 21.90
C THR A 721 -30.18 10.85 22.72
N ALA A 722 -30.10 12.08 22.23
CA ALA A 722 -29.69 13.26 23.01
C ALA A 722 -30.73 13.63 24.08
N LEU A 723 -31.99 13.20 23.91
CA LEU A 723 -32.99 13.20 24.97
C LEU A 723 -32.73 12.14 26.05
N ASN A 724 -31.92 11.10 25.78
CA ASN A 724 -31.74 9.93 26.65
C ASN A 724 -30.28 9.52 26.97
N GLY A 725 -29.24 10.27 26.58
CA GLY A 725 -27.87 9.85 26.87
C GLY A 725 -26.79 10.87 26.52
N LYS A 726 -26.14 11.43 27.55
CA LYS A 726 -24.89 12.19 27.45
C LYS A 726 -23.75 11.24 27.05
N ASN A 727 -23.50 11.09 25.75
CA ASN A 727 -22.50 10.15 25.21
C ASN A 727 -21.05 10.67 25.12
N ASN A 728 -20.69 11.72 25.85
CA ASN A 728 -19.30 12.17 25.96
C ASN A 728 -18.84 12.12 27.43
N PHE A 729 -18.63 10.91 27.96
CA PHE A 729 -17.88 10.76 29.21
C PHE A 729 -16.38 10.94 28.91
N GLY A 730 -15.76 11.87 29.64
CA GLY A 730 -14.32 11.85 29.89
C GLY A 730 -13.38 12.38 28.80
N LYS A 731 -13.83 12.87 27.63
CA LYS A 731 -12.91 13.51 26.66
C LYS A 731 -12.43 14.87 27.19
N ASP A 732 -13.36 15.67 27.68
CA ASP A 732 -13.07 17.00 28.22
C ASP A 732 -12.38 16.90 29.59
N GLU A 733 -12.70 15.87 30.39
CA GLU A 733 -11.99 15.60 31.66
C GLU A 733 -10.55 15.11 31.43
N ARG A 734 -10.29 14.31 30.38
CA ARG A 734 -8.92 13.93 29.99
C ARG A 734 -8.11 15.10 29.48
N MET A 735 -8.71 15.99 28.68
CA MET A 735 -8.06 17.23 28.25
C MET A 735 -7.80 18.18 29.43
N ALA A 736 -8.72 18.25 30.39
CA ALA A 736 -8.55 19.05 31.60
C ALA A 736 -7.48 18.46 32.53
N ALA A 737 -7.45 17.14 32.73
CA ALA A 737 -6.42 16.46 33.50
C ALA A 737 -5.03 16.65 32.87
N TRP A 738 -4.93 16.45 31.54
CA TRP A 738 -3.70 16.69 30.79
C TRP A 738 -3.22 18.14 30.89
N ALA A 739 -4.12 19.13 30.74
CA ALA A 739 -3.79 20.54 30.91
C ALA A 739 -3.35 20.89 32.35
N THR A 740 -3.84 20.16 33.34
CA THR A 740 -3.48 20.34 34.76
C THR A 740 -2.11 19.75 35.05
N GLU A 741 -1.82 18.54 34.56
CA GLU A 741 -0.51 17.89 34.68
C GLU A 741 0.61 18.67 33.96
N THR A 742 0.30 19.19 32.77
CA THR A 742 1.24 20.02 32.00
C THR A 742 1.59 21.31 32.75
N ARG A 743 0.63 21.90 33.48
CA ARG A 743 0.87 23.09 34.33
C ARG A 743 1.74 22.78 35.54
N THR A 744 1.59 21.61 36.16
CA THR A 744 2.41 21.20 37.30
C THR A 744 3.86 20.88 36.90
N GLN A 745 4.11 20.35 35.70
CA GLN A 745 5.48 20.11 35.20
C GLN A 745 6.29 21.39 34.96
N HIS A 746 5.62 22.52 34.71
CA HIS A 746 6.27 23.82 34.49
C HIS A 746 6.42 24.66 35.79
N GLY A 747 6.20 24.07 36.96
CA GLY A 747 6.47 24.72 38.25
C GLY A 747 5.50 25.84 38.63
N LEU A 748 4.32 25.92 38.00
CA LEU A 748 3.26 26.84 38.39
C LEU A 748 2.33 26.16 39.41
N GLU A 749 2.27 26.69 40.64
CA GLU A 749 1.36 26.20 41.67
C GLU A 749 -0.11 26.40 41.23
N THR A 750 -0.91 25.33 41.37
CA THR A 750 -2.34 25.40 41.16
C THR A 750 -3.00 25.87 42.46
N GLY A 751 -3.54 27.08 42.46
CA GLY A 751 -4.33 27.60 43.58
C GLY A 751 -5.44 26.62 43.96
N GLN A 752 -5.53 26.29 45.25
CA GLN A 752 -6.58 25.44 45.81
C GLN A 752 -7.96 25.91 45.33
N LYS A 753 -8.73 25.01 44.73
CA LYS A 753 -10.16 25.28 44.50
C LYS A 753 -10.87 25.32 45.86
N PRO A 754 -11.72 26.32 46.13
CA PRO A 754 -12.62 26.26 47.27
C PRO A 754 -13.63 25.14 47.03
N MET A 755 -13.80 24.32 48.06
CA MET A 755 -14.86 23.34 48.18
C MET A 755 -16.18 24.10 48.24
N TYR A 756 -17.01 24.05 47.18
CA TYR A 756 -18.38 24.53 47.26
C TYR A 756 -19.37 23.56 46.63
N GLU A 757 -20.44 23.38 47.40
CA GLU A 757 -21.51 22.41 47.28
C GLU A 757 -22.44 22.67 46.10
N ARG A 758 -23.06 21.57 45.64
CA ARG A 758 -24.33 21.59 44.91
C ARG A 758 -25.34 22.47 45.64
N ASN A 759 -25.88 23.48 44.97
CA ASN A 759 -27.34 23.69 44.87
C ASN A 759 -27.68 24.83 43.90
N GLY A 760 -28.72 24.56 43.10
CA GLY A 760 -29.73 25.43 42.49
C GLY A 760 -29.51 26.91 42.16
N ALA A 761 -30.26 27.31 41.12
CA ALA A 761 -30.72 28.65 40.77
C ALA A 761 -29.89 29.44 39.74
N THR A 762 -30.48 29.53 38.55
CA THR A 762 -30.86 30.77 37.85
C THR A 762 -30.45 32.10 38.48
N GLU A 763 -30.13 33.04 37.59
CA GLU A 763 -29.89 34.49 37.78
C GLU A 763 -28.46 34.91 38.08
N LEU A 764 -27.78 35.44 37.06
CA LEU A 764 -26.92 36.65 37.12
C LEU A 764 -26.26 36.86 35.74
N SER A 765 -27.07 37.30 34.77
CA SER A 765 -26.59 37.92 33.52
C SER A 765 -27.01 39.39 33.49
N SER A 766 -26.65 40.11 34.56
CA SER A 766 -26.68 41.57 34.62
C SER A 766 -25.40 42.00 35.32
N LEU A 767 -24.66 42.92 34.69
CA LEU A 767 -23.30 43.40 35.01
C LEU A 767 -22.24 42.53 34.33
N ALA A 768 -21.43 42.98 33.39
CA ALA A 768 -21.14 44.33 32.92
C ALA A 768 -20.55 44.26 31.49
N ASP A 769 -20.49 45.44 30.88
CA ASP A 769 -20.04 45.81 29.52
C ASP A 769 -18.79 45.11 28.97
#